data_AF-A0A936ZNA6-F1
#
_entry.id   AF-A0A936ZNA6-F1
#
_cell.length_a   1.000
_cell.length_b   1.000
_cell.length_c   1.000
_cell.angle_alpha   90.00
_cell.angle_beta   90.00
_cell.angle_gamma   90.00
#
_symmetry.space_group_name_H-M   'P 1'
#
loop_
_entity.id
_entity.type
_entity.pdbx_description
1 polymer ?
#
loop_
_entity_poly.entity_id
_entity_poly.type
_entity_poly.pdbx_seq_one_letter_code
_entity_poly.pdbx_strand_id
1 'polypeptide(L)'
;MEIGLLLAVLLVLAWGFLGLRQSGDPERLRLDQALAPGPLTGWGQARVATLCHRLELPARQAWRWSFLCRNTEPAQALGPDAFADALAADLAALQRAIAAGAERRQAALQPLARSAGEGVLAPHEAERLRGLTRELTAYRAHYRMSSERPAGSLLLACAWQATGAGPSGLANRLALVRGAPALLWWPADAAPDAPADAGCRALGQPAELVSQGAVLAQRVRSGSAWADKSRAMERLLLTAPWLIAGWSLLAWALLSLATRTQRPLRLLGPALLAWAAAGALSGLTLPASGAPVPLLFWAGLALAGGLLLAASRSARLERMALFAPGAPPGERPPWALPLFVGFVGGGWWLVLDLSLNGHLQNRYLGLRHALAVFAALVLLSVLPLLARNLARIGLAWAGLLTNALRPGRSGWLRPVALWLVYAVLVLGIALATRGWRQLTGEALSLLLLVGVAWFFLLRSTRWARGGNWRDLASSLAPLVLHAGVVLAAFVLTDDLGPLLVALLAAAIYAGAFAAQALLLRGARWPLAGAVGLLATLMLGSVLLLGLLAFARLPVDSAQRVAERIESMRDPFSAENDQLARVRWLGRHTPASGWGLGAVPWCGTQAGAGCPGVPAQMQSDYSFAALRAVLGTAPAFALLGLYLLGITALAVRQAARSEGTLGARDPASAALAWLAVCWAVLVLVQTLVTAGGNLGVLPLTGVTWPFVSYGIWSLLHHSLVLGLVMHRGEG
;
A
#
# COMPACT_ATOMS: atom_id res chain seq x y z
N MET A 1 17.51 18.17 -22.91
CA MET A 1 17.75 16.72 -22.70
C MET A 1 16.70 16.07 -21.79
N GLU A 2 16.56 16.50 -20.53
CA GLU A 2 15.64 15.86 -19.57
C GLU A 2 14.17 15.78 -20.04
N ILE A 3 13.59 16.89 -20.53
CA ILE A 3 12.19 16.87 -20.99
C ILE A 3 11.99 15.90 -22.16
N GLY A 4 12.99 15.74 -23.04
CA GLY A 4 12.95 14.77 -24.13
C GLY A 4 12.93 13.33 -23.63
N LEU A 5 13.76 13.00 -22.62
CA LEU A 5 13.75 11.69 -21.96
C LEU A 5 12.40 11.44 -21.26
N LEU A 6 11.85 12.44 -20.57
CA LEU A 6 10.55 12.33 -19.92
C LEU A 6 9.44 12.04 -20.94
N LEU A 7 9.40 12.78 -22.05
CA LEU A 7 8.42 12.57 -23.12
C LEU A 7 8.56 11.18 -23.75
N ALA A 8 9.79 10.68 -23.96
CA ALA A 8 10.01 9.32 -24.47
C ALA A 8 9.46 8.26 -23.50
N VAL A 9 9.72 8.41 -22.20
CA VAL A 9 9.15 7.52 -21.17
C VAL A 9 7.62 7.60 -21.16
N LEU A 10 7.04 8.80 -21.24
CA LEU A 10 5.59 8.98 -21.26
C LEU A 10 4.92 8.38 -22.50
N LEU A 11 5.59 8.42 -23.67
CA LEU A 11 5.11 7.76 -24.89
C LEU A 11 5.07 6.24 -24.72
N VAL A 12 6.14 5.65 -24.17
CA VAL A 12 6.17 4.22 -23.84
C VAL A 12 5.07 3.88 -22.83
N LEU A 13 4.90 4.69 -21.79
CA LEU A 13 3.84 4.51 -20.78
C LEU A 13 2.44 4.56 -21.39
N ALA A 14 2.17 5.56 -22.23
CA ALA A 14 0.89 5.73 -22.90
C ALA A 14 0.55 4.53 -23.80
N TRP A 15 1.53 3.99 -24.53
CA TRP A 15 1.35 2.80 -25.36
C TRP A 15 0.92 1.58 -24.54
N GLY A 16 1.57 1.31 -23.40
CA GLY A 16 1.17 0.19 -22.54
C GLY A 16 -0.20 0.36 -21.89
N PHE A 17 -0.59 1.58 -21.48
CA PHE A 17 -1.96 1.83 -21.00
C PHE A 17 -3.02 1.60 -22.09
N LEU A 18 -2.71 1.96 -23.34
CA LEU A 18 -3.60 1.71 -24.46
C LEU A 18 -3.78 0.21 -24.72
N GLY A 19 -2.70 -0.58 -24.63
CA GLY A 19 -2.77 -2.04 -24.73
C GLY A 19 -3.63 -2.66 -23.62
N LEU A 20 -3.45 -2.23 -22.37
CA LEU A 20 -4.24 -2.71 -21.24
C LEU A 20 -5.74 -2.47 -21.42
N ARG A 21 -6.12 -1.29 -21.95
CA ARG A 21 -7.51 -0.95 -22.25
C ARG A 21 -8.16 -1.94 -23.22
N GLN A 22 -7.40 -2.46 -24.19
CA GLN A 22 -7.91 -3.40 -25.19
C GLN A 22 -8.00 -4.84 -24.65
N SER A 23 -7.14 -5.20 -23.71
CA SER A 23 -7.03 -6.56 -23.17
C SER A 23 -8.03 -6.91 -22.06
N GLY A 24 -8.54 -5.90 -21.33
CA GLY A 24 -9.32 -6.16 -20.13
C GLY A 24 -10.67 -6.80 -20.44
N ASP A 25 -11.05 -7.84 -19.67
CA ASP A 25 -12.36 -8.47 -19.75
C ASP A 25 -13.47 -7.45 -19.44
N PRO A 26 -14.26 -7.02 -20.44
CA PRO A 26 -15.29 -6.02 -20.26
C PRO A 26 -16.47 -6.53 -19.42
N GLU A 27 -16.71 -7.84 -19.38
CA GLU A 27 -17.81 -8.41 -18.60
C GLU A 27 -17.52 -8.35 -17.10
N ARG A 28 -16.25 -8.48 -16.72
CA ARG A 28 -15.82 -8.49 -15.33
C ARG A 28 -16.15 -7.21 -14.56
N LEU A 29 -15.90 -6.05 -15.15
CA LEU A 29 -16.22 -4.75 -14.52
C LEU A 29 -17.71 -4.43 -14.64
N ARG A 30 -18.35 -4.87 -15.74
CA ARG A 30 -19.78 -4.66 -15.96
C ARG A 30 -20.65 -5.51 -15.04
N LEU A 31 -20.18 -6.68 -14.60
CA LEU A 31 -20.96 -7.57 -13.74
C LEU A 31 -21.38 -6.90 -12.43
N ASP A 32 -20.49 -6.20 -11.72
CA ASP A 32 -20.86 -5.51 -10.47
C ASP A 32 -21.87 -4.37 -10.72
N GLN A 33 -21.80 -3.72 -11.89
CA GLN A 33 -22.77 -2.70 -12.30
C GLN A 33 -24.13 -3.35 -12.64
N ALA A 34 -24.09 -4.44 -13.40
CA ALA A 34 -25.25 -5.23 -13.82
C ALA A 34 -25.94 -5.90 -12.63
N LEU A 35 -25.23 -6.16 -11.53
CA LEU A 35 -25.77 -6.73 -10.29
C LEU A 35 -26.05 -5.68 -9.21
N ALA A 36 -25.84 -4.39 -9.48
CA ALA A 36 -26.04 -3.33 -8.49
C ALA A 36 -27.50 -3.29 -7.98
N PRO A 37 -27.74 -3.37 -6.66
CA PRO A 37 -29.07 -3.24 -6.08
C PRO A 37 -29.59 -1.80 -6.16
N GLY A 38 -30.88 -1.64 -5.85
CA GLY A 38 -31.52 -0.36 -5.55
C GLY A 38 -30.89 0.37 -4.36
N PRO A 39 -31.25 1.65 -4.16
CA PRO A 39 -30.80 2.40 -2.99
C PRO A 39 -31.29 1.72 -1.70
N LEU A 40 -30.39 1.56 -0.74
CA LEU A 40 -30.69 1.03 0.59
C LEU A 40 -31.24 2.15 1.48
N THR A 41 -32.56 2.33 1.46
CA THR A 41 -33.26 3.35 2.26
C THR A 41 -33.80 2.76 3.57
N GLY A 42 -33.53 3.45 4.69
CA GLY A 42 -34.03 3.05 6.01
C GLY A 42 -33.36 1.81 6.62
N TRP A 43 -32.20 1.40 6.12
CA TRP A 43 -31.37 0.32 6.70
C TRP A 43 -30.46 0.86 7.82
N GLY A 44 -30.18 0.01 8.81
CA GLY A 44 -29.30 0.29 9.94
C GLY A 44 -30.05 0.67 11.22
N GLN A 45 -31.34 0.34 11.30
CA GLN A 45 -32.17 0.62 12.48
C GLN A 45 -31.80 -0.30 13.65
N ALA A 46 -31.44 -1.56 13.37
CA ALA A 46 -31.07 -2.50 14.40
C ALA A 46 -29.65 -2.23 14.92
N ARG A 47 -29.55 -1.71 16.15
CA ARG A 47 -28.27 -1.33 16.78
C ARG A 47 -27.61 -2.51 17.49
N VAL A 48 -26.31 -2.67 17.27
CA VAL A 48 -25.48 -3.69 17.96
C VAL A 48 -25.48 -3.50 19.47
N ALA A 49 -25.63 -2.25 19.94
CA ALA A 49 -25.74 -1.91 21.36
C ALA A 49 -26.86 -2.69 22.08
N THR A 50 -27.98 -2.96 21.41
CA THR A 50 -29.09 -3.73 22.00
C THR A 50 -28.68 -5.16 22.33
N LEU A 51 -27.91 -5.79 21.44
CA LEU A 51 -27.36 -7.12 21.66
C LEU A 51 -26.38 -7.15 22.84
N CYS A 52 -25.56 -6.11 22.98
CA CYS A 52 -24.54 -6.03 24.02
C CYS A 52 -25.09 -5.74 25.43
N HIS A 53 -26.14 -4.92 25.52
CA HIS A 53 -26.58 -4.35 26.81
C HIS A 53 -27.94 -4.81 27.29
N ARG A 54 -28.77 -5.42 26.44
CA ARG A 54 -30.17 -5.76 26.78
C ARG A 54 -30.59 -7.19 26.42
N LEU A 55 -29.81 -7.91 25.63
CA LEU A 55 -30.04 -9.33 25.32
C LEU A 55 -29.14 -10.18 26.21
N GLU A 56 -29.75 -11.00 27.07
CA GLU A 56 -29.02 -11.98 27.88
C GLU A 56 -28.59 -13.16 27.00
N LEU A 57 -27.34 -13.14 26.54
CA LEU A 57 -26.75 -14.22 25.75
C LEU A 57 -25.98 -15.21 26.65
N PRO A 58 -26.01 -16.52 26.36
CA PRO A 58 -25.31 -17.50 27.20
C PRO A 58 -23.78 -17.29 27.27
N ALA A 59 -23.23 -17.43 28.48
CA ALA A 59 -21.87 -17.01 28.85
C ALA A 59 -20.74 -17.61 27.99
N ARG A 60 -20.89 -18.85 27.50
CA ARG A 60 -19.84 -19.54 26.71
C ARG A 60 -19.53 -18.91 25.35
N GLN A 61 -20.36 -17.98 24.88
CA GLN A 61 -20.28 -17.46 23.50
C GLN A 61 -20.44 -15.93 23.40
N ALA A 62 -20.78 -15.22 24.49
CA ALA A 62 -20.77 -13.75 24.59
C ALA A 62 -19.41 -13.14 24.20
N TRP A 63 -18.31 -13.87 24.44
CA TRP A 63 -16.96 -13.44 24.06
C TRP A 63 -16.80 -13.21 22.55
N ARG A 64 -17.57 -13.89 21.68
CA ARG A 64 -17.49 -13.73 20.21
C ARG A 64 -17.93 -12.35 19.74
N TRP A 65 -18.80 -11.70 20.51
CA TRP A 65 -19.30 -10.34 20.24
C TRP A 65 -18.60 -9.26 21.08
N SER A 66 -17.73 -9.65 22.02
CA SER A 66 -16.98 -8.70 22.87
C SER A 66 -16.24 -7.63 22.08
N PHE A 67 -15.70 -7.97 20.90
CA PHE A 67 -15.08 -6.99 20.02
C PHE A 67 -16.08 -5.95 19.47
N LEU A 68 -17.26 -6.39 19.08
CA LEU A 68 -18.33 -5.54 18.55
C LEU A 68 -18.98 -4.67 19.65
N CYS A 69 -18.89 -5.10 20.91
CA CYS A 69 -19.41 -4.38 22.07
C CYS A 69 -18.43 -3.36 22.68
N ARG A 70 -17.15 -3.33 22.27
CA ARG A 70 -16.12 -2.49 22.90
C ARG A 70 -16.42 -0.98 22.90
N ASN A 71 -17.22 -0.49 21.96
CA ASN A 71 -17.54 0.92 21.79
C ASN A 71 -19.06 1.19 21.73
N THR A 72 -19.89 0.32 22.30
CA THR A 72 -21.35 0.51 22.31
C THR A 72 -21.82 1.09 23.63
N GLU A 73 -22.70 2.07 23.57
CA GLU A 73 -23.28 2.70 24.77
C GLU A 73 -24.68 2.14 25.08
N PRO A 74 -25.03 1.94 26.37
CA PRO A 74 -26.34 1.42 26.76
C PRO A 74 -27.50 2.34 26.38
N ALA A 75 -27.25 3.66 26.28
CA ALA A 75 -28.24 4.64 25.80
C ALA A 75 -28.68 4.39 24.35
N GLN A 76 -27.89 3.64 23.57
CA GLN A 76 -28.18 3.30 22.18
C GLN A 76 -28.97 1.99 22.04
N ALA A 77 -29.21 1.26 23.13
CA ALA A 77 -29.92 -0.02 23.12
C ALA A 77 -31.45 0.18 23.04
N LEU A 78 -32.09 -0.59 22.15
CA LEU A 78 -33.54 -0.62 21.96
C LEU A 78 -34.19 -1.63 22.91
N GLY A 79 -35.51 -1.53 23.17
CA GLY A 79 -36.25 -2.63 23.81
C GLY A 79 -36.24 -3.89 22.93
N PRO A 80 -36.47 -5.10 23.48
CA PRO A 80 -36.44 -6.34 22.70
C PRO A 80 -37.44 -6.34 21.54
N ASP A 81 -38.67 -5.86 21.76
CA ASP A 81 -39.69 -5.76 20.70
C ASP A 81 -39.31 -4.72 19.64
N ALA A 82 -38.90 -3.52 20.07
CA ALA A 82 -38.41 -2.48 19.16
C ALA A 82 -37.17 -2.91 18.38
N PHE A 83 -36.35 -3.81 18.93
CA PHE A 83 -35.19 -4.39 18.25
C PHE A 83 -35.62 -5.43 17.21
N ALA A 84 -36.60 -6.27 17.53
CA ALA A 84 -37.20 -7.20 16.58
C ALA A 84 -37.82 -6.45 15.39
N ASP A 85 -38.53 -5.35 15.65
CA ASP A 85 -39.10 -4.47 14.63
C ASP A 85 -38.02 -3.80 13.78
N ALA A 86 -36.96 -3.29 14.42
CA ALA A 86 -35.83 -2.68 13.73
C ALA A 86 -35.09 -3.69 12.82
N LEU A 87 -34.95 -4.95 13.27
CA LEU A 87 -34.37 -6.02 12.46
C LEU A 87 -35.27 -6.37 11.26
N ALA A 88 -36.58 -6.42 11.46
CA ALA A 88 -37.54 -6.66 10.38
C ALA A 88 -37.52 -5.51 9.36
N ALA A 89 -37.40 -4.26 9.83
CA ALA A 89 -37.23 -3.08 8.98
C ALA A 89 -35.93 -3.13 8.16
N ASP A 90 -34.82 -3.57 8.77
CA ASP A 90 -33.54 -3.75 8.08
C ASP A 90 -33.61 -4.85 7.01
N LEU A 91 -34.29 -5.97 7.28
CA LEU A 91 -34.56 -7.00 6.26
C LEU A 91 -35.44 -6.43 5.13
N ALA A 92 -36.51 -5.72 5.46
CA ALA A 92 -37.38 -5.11 4.47
C ALA A 92 -36.66 -4.07 3.61
N ALA A 93 -35.68 -3.34 4.16
CA ALA A 93 -34.82 -2.44 3.40
C ALA A 93 -33.93 -3.20 2.40
N LEU A 94 -33.34 -4.34 2.80
CA LEU A 94 -32.58 -5.21 1.89
C LEU A 94 -33.48 -5.75 0.76
N GLN A 95 -34.68 -6.23 1.09
CA GLN A 95 -35.63 -6.77 0.11
C GLN A 95 -36.09 -5.71 -0.88
N ARG A 96 -36.44 -4.50 -0.41
CA ARG A 96 -36.82 -3.36 -1.26
C ARG A 96 -35.68 -2.91 -2.16
N ALA A 97 -34.43 -2.95 -1.70
CA ALA A 97 -33.29 -2.62 -2.53
C ALA A 97 -33.13 -3.61 -3.70
N ILE A 98 -33.34 -4.91 -3.47
CA ILE A 98 -33.32 -5.93 -4.54
C ILE A 98 -34.48 -5.68 -5.53
N ALA A 99 -35.69 -5.48 -5.01
CA ALA A 99 -36.89 -5.17 -5.81
C ALA A 99 -36.68 -3.98 -6.75
N ALA A 100 -36.28 -2.84 -6.18
CA ALA A 100 -36.01 -1.62 -6.93
C ALA A 100 -34.89 -1.80 -7.97
N GLY A 101 -33.94 -2.70 -7.72
CA GLY A 101 -32.94 -3.07 -8.72
C GLY A 101 -33.53 -3.76 -9.95
N ALA A 102 -34.44 -4.71 -9.74
CA ALA A 102 -35.12 -5.40 -10.85
C ALA A 102 -36.11 -4.49 -11.57
N GLU A 103 -36.88 -3.69 -10.85
CA GLU A 103 -37.86 -2.74 -11.41
C GLU A 103 -37.20 -1.73 -12.35
N ARG A 104 -36.05 -1.16 -11.96
CA ARG A 104 -35.30 -0.23 -12.84
C ARG A 104 -34.90 -0.87 -14.16
N ARG A 105 -34.49 -2.15 -14.14
CA ARG A 105 -34.11 -2.90 -15.35
C ARG A 105 -35.33 -3.23 -16.20
N GLN A 106 -36.44 -3.62 -15.57
CA GLN A 106 -37.70 -3.87 -16.25
C GLN A 106 -38.26 -2.61 -16.92
N ALA A 107 -38.20 -1.46 -16.25
CA ALA A 107 -38.63 -0.18 -16.80
C ALA A 107 -37.80 0.24 -18.04
N ALA A 108 -36.50 -0.04 -18.06
CA ALA A 108 -35.64 0.21 -19.21
C ALA A 108 -35.94 -0.71 -20.41
N LEU A 109 -36.43 -1.93 -20.15
CA LEU A 109 -36.73 -2.94 -21.16
C LEU A 109 -38.12 -2.76 -21.80
N GLN A 110 -39.11 -2.32 -21.03
CA GLN A 110 -40.51 -2.16 -21.45
C GLN A 110 -40.74 -1.38 -22.76
N PRO A 111 -40.12 -0.20 -22.99
CA PRO A 111 -40.36 0.54 -24.23
C PRO A 111 -39.85 -0.22 -25.46
N LEU A 112 -38.67 -0.85 -25.36
CA LEU A 112 -38.08 -1.64 -26.44
C LEU A 112 -38.90 -2.91 -26.72
N ALA A 113 -39.40 -3.58 -25.68
CA ALA A 113 -40.25 -4.76 -25.84
C ALA A 113 -41.59 -4.40 -26.53
N ARG A 114 -42.15 -3.22 -26.24
CA ARG A 114 -43.35 -2.70 -26.91
C ARG A 114 -43.09 -2.44 -28.39
N SER A 115 -42.04 -1.70 -28.72
CA SER A 115 -41.66 -1.43 -30.10
C SER A 115 -41.31 -2.69 -30.89
N ALA A 116 -40.77 -3.73 -30.23
CA ALA A 116 -40.55 -5.05 -30.82
C ALA A 116 -41.87 -5.76 -31.18
N GLY A 117 -42.85 -5.72 -30.28
CA GLY A 117 -44.19 -6.29 -30.52
C GLY A 117 -44.96 -5.57 -31.63
N GLU A 118 -44.69 -4.28 -31.83
CA GLU A 118 -45.26 -3.46 -32.91
C GLU A 118 -44.52 -3.64 -34.25
N GLY A 119 -43.39 -4.36 -34.28
CA GLY A 119 -42.61 -4.60 -35.51
C GLY A 119 -41.78 -3.40 -35.98
N VAL A 120 -41.61 -2.35 -35.16
CA VAL A 120 -40.96 -1.07 -35.53
C VAL A 120 -39.50 -1.00 -35.03
N LEU A 121 -38.96 -2.09 -34.48
CA LEU A 121 -37.68 -2.07 -33.78
C LEU A 121 -36.48 -2.06 -34.73
N ALA A 122 -35.59 -1.07 -34.59
CA ALA A 122 -34.37 -1.02 -35.38
C ALA A 122 -33.39 -2.14 -34.98
N PRO A 123 -32.49 -2.61 -35.88
CA PRO A 123 -31.56 -3.71 -35.56
C PRO A 123 -30.67 -3.47 -34.34
N HIS A 124 -30.23 -2.23 -34.10
CA HIS A 124 -29.42 -1.87 -32.93
C HIS A 124 -30.23 -1.87 -31.63
N GLU A 125 -31.53 -1.55 -31.70
CA GLU A 125 -32.46 -1.61 -30.57
C GLU A 125 -32.84 -3.07 -30.24
N ALA A 126 -32.89 -3.95 -31.24
CA ALA A 126 -33.07 -5.38 -31.05
C ALA A 126 -31.91 -6.01 -30.26
N GLU A 127 -30.67 -5.61 -30.52
CA GLU A 127 -29.52 -6.04 -29.73
C GLU A 127 -29.59 -5.51 -28.29
N ARG A 128 -29.96 -4.23 -28.12
CA ARG A 128 -30.13 -3.62 -26.80
C ARG A 128 -31.23 -4.32 -25.98
N LEU A 129 -32.35 -4.67 -26.61
CA LEU A 129 -33.43 -5.45 -25.99
C LEU A 129 -32.91 -6.81 -25.50
N ARG A 130 -32.20 -7.56 -26.36
CA ARG A 130 -31.59 -8.84 -25.98
C ARG A 130 -30.59 -8.69 -24.82
N GLY A 131 -29.79 -7.62 -24.82
CA GLY A 131 -28.88 -7.28 -23.72
C GLY A 131 -29.61 -7.07 -22.40
N LEU A 132 -30.61 -6.19 -22.38
CA LEU A 132 -31.40 -5.90 -21.17
C LEU A 132 -32.18 -7.11 -20.65
N THR A 133 -32.68 -7.96 -21.55
CA THR A 133 -33.36 -9.22 -21.17
C THR A 133 -32.39 -10.16 -20.46
N ARG A 134 -31.17 -10.32 -20.99
CA ARG A 134 -30.11 -11.12 -20.36
C ARG A 134 -29.71 -10.56 -19.00
N GLU A 135 -29.51 -9.24 -18.90
CA GLU A 135 -29.17 -8.57 -17.64
C GLU A 135 -30.25 -8.76 -16.57
N LEU A 136 -31.54 -8.55 -16.91
CA LEU A 136 -32.65 -8.74 -15.98
C LEU A 136 -32.76 -10.21 -15.52
N THR A 137 -32.58 -11.15 -16.44
CA THR A 137 -32.60 -12.59 -16.13
C THR A 137 -31.45 -12.96 -15.19
N ALA A 138 -30.23 -12.52 -15.50
CA ALA A 138 -29.06 -12.74 -14.65
C ALA A 138 -29.23 -12.08 -13.27
N TYR A 139 -29.80 -10.88 -13.21
CA TYR A 139 -30.09 -10.17 -11.96
C TYR A 139 -31.08 -10.95 -11.09
N ARG A 140 -32.22 -11.38 -11.66
CA ARG A 140 -33.24 -12.16 -10.95
C ARG A 140 -32.70 -13.49 -10.45
N ALA A 141 -31.89 -14.18 -11.26
CA ALA A 141 -31.21 -15.42 -10.87
C ALA A 141 -30.20 -15.19 -9.73
N HIS A 142 -29.37 -14.14 -9.83
CA HIS A 142 -28.36 -13.81 -8.82
C HIS A 142 -28.97 -13.57 -7.44
N TYR A 143 -30.06 -12.81 -7.38
CA TYR A 143 -30.76 -12.49 -6.14
C TYR A 143 -31.82 -13.54 -5.74
N ARG A 144 -31.96 -14.63 -6.50
CA ARG A 144 -32.97 -15.69 -6.30
C ARG A 144 -34.37 -15.09 -6.07
N MET A 145 -34.79 -14.22 -6.98
CA MET A 145 -36.08 -13.53 -6.87
C MET A 145 -37.25 -14.49 -7.14
N SER A 146 -38.33 -14.36 -6.38
CA SER A 146 -39.58 -15.12 -6.61
C SER A 146 -40.41 -14.48 -7.72
N SER A 147 -41.17 -15.30 -8.46
CA SER A 147 -42.17 -14.85 -9.45
C SER A 147 -43.51 -14.43 -8.85
N GLU A 148 -43.79 -14.77 -7.58
CA GLU A 148 -45.17 -14.75 -7.01
C GLU A 148 -45.40 -13.78 -5.82
N ARG A 149 -44.35 -13.38 -5.09
CA ARG A 149 -44.44 -12.48 -3.91
C ARG A 149 -43.82 -11.11 -4.22
N PRO A 150 -44.12 -10.01 -3.49
CA PRO A 150 -43.68 -8.68 -3.89
C PRO A 150 -42.15 -8.57 -3.92
N ALA A 151 -41.61 -8.70 -5.13
CA ALA A 151 -40.33 -8.23 -5.67
C ALA A 151 -39.02 -8.46 -4.89
N GLY A 152 -38.97 -9.30 -3.85
CA GLY A 152 -37.76 -9.58 -3.06
C GLY A 152 -37.00 -10.88 -3.43
N SER A 153 -35.89 -11.13 -2.73
CA SER A 153 -35.14 -12.39 -2.72
C SER A 153 -35.82 -13.46 -1.87
N LEU A 154 -36.10 -14.61 -2.47
CA LEU A 154 -36.60 -15.79 -1.77
C LEU A 154 -35.59 -16.29 -0.74
N LEU A 155 -34.30 -16.29 -1.08
CA LEU A 155 -33.23 -16.75 -0.19
C LEU A 155 -33.19 -15.96 1.12
N LEU A 156 -33.26 -14.62 1.06
CA LEU A 156 -33.27 -13.80 2.27
C LEU A 156 -34.51 -14.03 3.14
N ALA A 157 -35.67 -14.29 2.52
CA ALA A 157 -36.89 -14.60 3.26
C ALA A 157 -36.80 -15.97 3.96
N CYS A 158 -36.31 -17.00 3.26
CA CYS A 158 -36.08 -18.33 3.82
C CYS A 158 -35.01 -18.31 4.91
N ALA A 159 -33.90 -17.59 4.68
CA ALA A 159 -32.84 -17.37 5.66
C ALA A 159 -33.38 -16.72 6.94
N TRP A 160 -34.26 -15.73 6.82
CA TRP A 160 -34.88 -15.09 7.97
C TRP A 160 -35.72 -16.05 8.80
N GLN A 161 -36.54 -16.89 8.16
CA GLN A 161 -37.35 -17.90 8.85
C GLN A 161 -36.46 -18.92 9.60
N ALA A 162 -35.34 -19.31 8.98
CA ALA A 162 -34.40 -20.26 9.55
C ALA A 162 -33.54 -19.71 10.72
N THR A 163 -33.63 -18.41 11.05
CA THR A 163 -32.90 -17.83 12.21
C THR A 163 -33.43 -18.27 13.57
N GLY A 164 -34.68 -18.77 13.63
CA GLY A 164 -35.36 -19.18 14.86
C GLY A 164 -35.97 -18.00 15.65
N ALA A 165 -36.42 -18.32 16.87
CA ALA A 165 -37.02 -17.39 17.82
C ALA A 165 -36.11 -17.18 19.05
N GLY A 166 -36.54 -16.33 19.98
CA GLY A 166 -35.81 -16.08 21.23
C GLY A 166 -34.58 -15.16 21.09
N PRO A 167 -33.81 -14.98 22.17
CA PRO A 167 -32.64 -14.10 22.21
C PRO A 167 -31.58 -14.48 21.18
N SER A 168 -31.34 -15.78 21.01
CA SER A 168 -30.39 -16.30 20.02
C SER A 168 -30.88 -16.10 18.58
N GLY A 169 -32.19 -16.21 18.36
CA GLY A 169 -32.81 -15.89 17.08
C GLY A 169 -32.64 -14.42 16.70
N LEU A 170 -32.82 -13.50 17.65
CA LEU A 170 -32.58 -12.07 17.43
C LEU A 170 -31.11 -11.76 17.12
N ALA A 171 -30.17 -12.44 17.77
CA ALA A 171 -28.75 -12.34 17.45
C ALA A 171 -28.43 -12.86 16.03
N ASN A 172 -29.01 -14.00 15.64
CA ASN A 172 -28.88 -14.57 14.29
C ASN A 172 -29.51 -13.66 13.21
N ARG A 173 -30.66 -13.03 13.50
CA ARG A 173 -31.27 -12.03 12.61
C ARG A 173 -30.38 -10.81 12.43
N LEU A 174 -29.76 -10.32 13.50
CA LEU A 174 -28.78 -9.24 13.41
C LEU A 174 -27.58 -9.66 12.55
N ALA A 175 -27.04 -10.86 12.78
CA ALA A 175 -25.95 -11.41 11.99
C ALA A 175 -26.33 -11.50 10.49
N LEU A 176 -27.55 -11.95 10.19
CA LEU A 176 -28.09 -12.05 8.83
C LEU A 176 -28.17 -10.67 8.15
N VAL A 177 -28.86 -9.69 8.74
CA VAL A 177 -29.04 -8.35 8.11
C VAL A 177 -27.73 -7.56 8.06
N ARG A 178 -26.77 -7.88 8.93
CA ARG A 178 -25.39 -7.34 8.88
C ARG A 178 -24.48 -8.15 7.97
N GLY A 179 -24.92 -9.26 7.39
CA GLY A 179 -24.09 -10.12 6.54
C GLY A 179 -22.84 -10.62 7.24
N ALA A 180 -22.99 -11.03 8.50
CA ALA A 180 -21.90 -11.44 9.36
C ALA A 180 -21.47 -12.90 9.06
N PRO A 181 -20.17 -13.24 9.19
CA PRO A 181 -19.68 -14.59 8.91
C PRO A 181 -20.25 -15.62 9.88
N ALA A 182 -20.39 -16.87 9.43
CA ALA A 182 -20.97 -18.01 10.16
C ALA A 182 -20.40 -18.23 11.58
N LEU A 183 -19.18 -17.77 11.86
CA LEU A 183 -18.56 -17.87 13.19
C LEU A 183 -19.33 -17.10 14.28
N LEU A 184 -20.08 -16.05 13.90
CA LEU A 184 -20.83 -15.20 14.83
C LEU A 184 -22.24 -15.74 15.16
N TRP A 185 -22.53 -16.98 14.79
CA TRP A 185 -23.90 -17.52 14.70
C TRP A 185 -24.19 -18.51 15.82
N TRP A 186 -25.45 -18.55 16.23
CA TRP A 186 -25.93 -19.32 17.37
C TRP A 186 -26.72 -20.56 16.93
N PRO A 187 -26.51 -21.73 17.54
CA PRO A 187 -27.43 -22.86 17.39
C PRO A 187 -28.79 -22.50 18.01
N ALA A 188 -29.81 -22.28 17.19
CA ALA A 188 -31.11 -21.74 17.62
C ALA A 188 -31.66 -22.43 18.91
N ASP A 189 -32.24 -21.62 19.81
CA ASP A 189 -32.73 -22.08 21.13
C ASP A 189 -33.85 -23.14 21.02
N ALA A 190 -34.49 -23.21 19.85
CA ALA A 190 -35.37 -24.29 19.40
C ALA A 190 -34.93 -24.73 17.99
N ALA A 191 -35.14 -26.01 17.64
CA ALA A 191 -34.92 -26.48 16.27
C ALA A 191 -35.68 -25.57 15.31
N PRO A 192 -35.01 -24.97 14.29
CA PRO A 192 -35.71 -24.13 13.34
C PRO A 192 -36.81 -24.98 12.70
N ASP A 193 -38.06 -24.51 12.74
CA ASP A 193 -39.14 -25.17 12.02
C ASP A 193 -38.66 -25.43 10.59
N ALA A 194 -38.81 -26.67 10.12
CA ALA A 194 -38.50 -26.98 8.74
C ALA A 194 -39.24 -25.97 7.86
N PRO A 195 -38.57 -25.30 6.90
CA PRO A 195 -39.20 -24.21 6.16
C PRO A 195 -40.53 -24.69 5.58
N ALA A 196 -41.63 -24.07 6.01
CA ALA A 196 -42.98 -24.52 5.68
C ALA A 196 -43.23 -24.49 4.15
N ASP A 197 -42.51 -23.62 3.44
CA ASP A 197 -42.61 -23.39 2.01
C ASP A 197 -41.75 -24.39 1.21
N ALA A 198 -42.33 -25.05 0.21
CA ALA A 198 -41.62 -25.96 -0.69
C ALA A 198 -40.46 -25.26 -1.42
N GLY A 199 -40.60 -23.97 -1.73
CA GLY A 199 -39.54 -23.17 -2.35
C GLY A 199 -38.32 -22.97 -1.45
N CYS A 200 -38.52 -22.86 -0.13
CA CYS A 200 -37.41 -22.74 0.82
C CYS A 200 -36.71 -24.09 1.05
N ARG A 201 -37.45 -25.21 1.04
CA ARG A 201 -36.87 -26.57 1.14
C ARG A 201 -35.94 -26.89 -0.04
N ALA A 202 -36.26 -26.40 -1.24
CA ALA A 202 -35.42 -26.58 -2.43
C ALA A 202 -34.08 -25.83 -2.39
N LEU A 203 -33.93 -24.82 -1.51
CA LEU A 203 -32.74 -23.97 -1.45
C LEU A 203 -31.63 -24.50 -0.52
N GLY A 204 -31.91 -25.51 0.31
CA GLY A 204 -30.92 -26.15 1.19
C GLY A 204 -31.40 -26.29 2.64
N GLN A 205 -30.48 -26.75 3.50
CA GLN A 205 -30.74 -26.90 4.93
C GLN A 205 -30.78 -25.53 5.66
N PRO A 206 -31.49 -25.40 6.80
CA PRO A 206 -31.62 -24.13 7.52
C PRO A 206 -30.30 -23.41 7.79
N ALA A 207 -29.28 -24.10 8.29
CA ALA A 207 -27.97 -23.50 8.56
C ALA A 207 -27.30 -22.92 7.29
N GLU A 208 -27.42 -23.65 6.18
CA GLU A 208 -26.87 -23.23 4.90
C GLU A 208 -27.64 -22.01 4.34
N LEU A 209 -28.97 -22.04 4.39
CA LEU A 209 -29.83 -20.94 3.95
C LEU A 209 -29.47 -19.64 4.64
N VAL A 210 -29.34 -19.69 5.97
CA VAL A 210 -29.04 -18.50 6.73
C VAL A 210 -27.67 -18.00 6.27
N SER A 211 -26.63 -18.85 6.20
CA SER A 211 -25.26 -18.44 5.81
C SER A 211 -25.18 -17.84 4.39
N GLN A 212 -25.85 -18.46 3.42
CA GLN A 212 -25.96 -17.95 2.05
C GLN A 212 -26.73 -16.62 2.04
N GLY A 213 -27.79 -16.50 2.85
CA GLY A 213 -28.55 -15.28 3.03
C GLY A 213 -27.71 -14.14 3.60
N ALA A 214 -26.81 -14.40 4.54
CA ALA A 214 -25.92 -13.37 5.10
C ALA A 214 -24.87 -12.90 4.09
N VAL A 215 -24.30 -13.83 3.31
CA VAL A 215 -23.44 -13.46 2.19
C VAL A 215 -24.22 -12.58 1.20
N LEU A 216 -25.48 -12.93 0.89
CA LEU A 216 -26.33 -12.13 0.02
C LEU A 216 -26.63 -10.75 0.61
N ALA A 217 -26.96 -10.65 1.90
CA ALA A 217 -27.18 -9.38 2.60
C ALA A 217 -25.92 -8.50 2.57
N GLN A 218 -24.74 -9.08 2.78
CA GLN A 218 -23.47 -8.38 2.64
C GLN A 218 -23.29 -7.84 1.21
N ARG A 219 -23.57 -8.67 0.19
CA ARG A 219 -23.48 -8.27 -1.22
C ARG A 219 -24.44 -7.14 -1.57
N VAL A 220 -25.67 -7.17 -1.07
CA VAL A 220 -26.64 -6.07 -1.26
C VAL A 220 -26.09 -4.78 -0.64
N ARG A 221 -25.56 -4.85 0.59
CA ARG A 221 -24.99 -3.70 1.30
C ARG A 221 -23.77 -3.09 0.60
N SER A 222 -22.89 -3.91 0.05
CA SER A 222 -21.69 -3.45 -0.66
C SER A 222 -21.89 -3.27 -2.15
N GLY A 223 -23.05 -3.65 -2.70
CA GLY A 223 -23.28 -3.73 -4.14
C GLY A 223 -23.18 -2.39 -4.85
N SER A 224 -23.71 -1.32 -4.26
CA SER A 224 -23.55 0.05 -4.79
C SER A 224 -22.09 0.48 -4.81
N ALA A 225 -21.35 0.23 -3.71
CA ALA A 225 -19.93 0.56 -3.63
C ALA A 225 -19.09 -0.24 -4.63
N TRP A 226 -19.41 -1.51 -4.90
CA TRP A 226 -18.74 -2.28 -5.95
C TRP A 226 -19.06 -1.75 -7.34
N ALA A 227 -20.32 -1.41 -7.62
CA ALA A 227 -20.69 -0.79 -8.88
C ALA A 227 -19.96 0.54 -9.10
N ASP A 228 -19.87 1.38 -8.07
CA ASP A 228 -19.15 2.66 -8.13
C ASP A 228 -17.64 2.46 -8.32
N LYS A 229 -17.05 1.45 -7.67
CA LYS A 229 -15.65 1.07 -7.92
C LYS A 229 -15.43 0.58 -9.33
N SER A 230 -16.34 -0.21 -9.89
CA SER A 230 -16.23 -0.68 -11.28
C SER A 230 -16.29 0.48 -12.27
N ARG A 231 -17.22 1.43 -12.10
CA ARG A 231 -17.26 2.68 -12.89
C ARG A 231 -16.01 3.53 -12.71
N ALA A 232 -15.51 3.63 -11.48
CA ALA A 232 -14.27 4.34 -11.19
C ALA A 232 -13.08 3.68 -11.89
N MET A 233 -13.03 2.35 -11.92
CA MET A 233 -11.97 1.59 -12.58
C MET A 233 -12.02 1.79 -14.10
N GLU A 234 -13.21 1.70 -14.70
CA GLU A 234 -13.40 1.99 -16.14
C GLU A 234 -12.94 3.41 -16.50
N ARG A 235 -13.32 4.41 -15.71
CA ARG A 235 -12.85 5.79 -15.90
C ARG A 235 -11.32 5.88 -15.76
N LEU A 236 -10.75 5.21 -14.76
CA LEU A 236 -9.31 5.20 -14.54
C LEU A 236 -8.55 4.62 -15.74
N LEU A 237 -9.04 3.54 -16.35
CA LEU A 237 -8.41 2.96 -17.54
C LEU A 237 -8.39 3.92 -18.73
N LEU A 238 -9.43 4.75 -18.87
CA LEU A 238 -9.51 5.75 -19.93
C LEU A 238 -8.59 6.95 -19.67
N THR A 239 -8.45 7.36 -18.41
CA THR A 239 -7.73 8.59 -18.04
C THR A 239 -6.28 8.35 -17.62
N ALA A 240 -5.89 7.15 -17.19
CA ALA A 240 -4.55 6.82 -16.69
C ALA A 240 -3.37 7.35 -17.54
N PRO A 241 -3.33 7.18 -18.88
CA PRO A 241 -2.21 7.71 -19.67
C PRO A 241 -2.11 9.25 -19.62
N TRP A 242 -3.26 9.94 -19.55
CA TRP A 242 -3.32 11.39 -19.44
C TRP A 242 -2.98 11.88 -18.04
N LEU A 243 -3.41 11.15 -17.01
CA LEU A 243 -3.10 11.44 -15.61
C LEU A 243 -1.61 11.36 -15.35
N ILE A 244 -0.95 10.25 -15.73
CA ILE A 244 0.49 10.11 -15.51
C ILE A 244 1.28 11.17 -16.28
N ALA A 245 0.87 11.50 -17.52
CA ALA A 245 1.52 12.55 -18.30
C ALA A 245 1.34 13.93 -17.66
N GLY A 246 0.10 14.31 -17.32
CA GLY A 246 -0.22 15.59 -16.70
C GLY A 246 0.48 15.78 -15.36
N TRP A 247 0.44 14.78 -14.47
CA TRP A 247 1.11 14.84 -13.17
C TRP A 247 2.64 14.88 -13.31
N SER A 248 3.21 14.14 -14.28
CA SER A 248 4.66 14.14 -14.51
C SER A 248 5.15 15.46 -15.08
N LEU A 249 4.39 16.09 -15.98
CA LEU A 249 4.70 17.41 -16.53
C LEU A 249 4.56 18.50 -15.46
N LEU A 250 3.54 18.43 -14.60
CA LEU A 250 3.42 19.32 -13.46
C LEU A 250 4.59 19.15 -12.49
N ALA A 251 4.95 17.91 -12.15
CA ALA A 251 6.11 17.62 -11.32
C ALA A 251 7.39 18.17 -11.95
N TRP A 252 7.62 17.95 -13.25
CA TRP A 252 8.75 18.52 -13.98
C TRP A 252 8.80 20.05 -13.91
N ALA A 253 7.66 20.72 -14.10
CA ALA A 253 7.58 22.18 -14.06
C ALA A 253 7.91 22.72 -12.66
N LEU A 254 7.30 22.14 -11.62
CA LEU A 254 7.55 22.51 -10.22
C LEU A 254 9.00 22.25 -9.81
N LEU A 255 9.57 21.11 -10.21
CA LEU A 255 10.98 20.79 -9.99
C LEU A 255 11.93 21.77 -10.68
N SER A 256 11.59 22.19 -11.91
CA SER A 256 12.38 23.15 -12.67
C SER A 256 12.28 24.57 -12.10
N LEU A 257 11.16 24.93 -11.46
CA LEU A 257 11.00 26.17 -10.71
C LEU A 257 11.70 26.11 -9.35
N ALA A 258 11.69 24.94 -8.71
CA ALA A 258 12.33 24.71 -7.42
C ALA A 258 13.82 25.04 -7.48
N THR A 259 14.51 24.66 -8.56
CA THR A 259 15.95 24.96 -8.73
C THR A 259 16.29 26.44 -8.90
N ARG A 260 15.29 27.30 -9.14
CA ARG A 260 15.48 28.73 -9.35
C ARG A 260 15.10 29.57 -8.13
N THR A 261 14.41 29.00 -7.15
CA THR A 261 13.94 29.76 -5.98
C THR A 261 14.89 29.67 -4.80
N GLN A 262 15.20 30.82 -4.20
CA GLN A 262 15.89 30.93 -2.92
C GLN A 262 14.92 31.01 -1.73
N ARG A 263 13.62 31.23 -2.01
CA ARG A 263 12.58 31.44 -1.00
C ARG A 263 11.52 30.36 -1.15
N PRO A 264 11.59 29.27 -0.36
CA PRO A 264 10.74 28.11 -0.57
C PRO A 264 9.26 28.42 -0.34
N LEU A 265 8.95 29.31 0.61
CA LEU A 265 7.57 29.69 0.95
C LEU A 265 6.82 30.33 -0.23
N ARG A 266 7.53 31.05 -1.11
CA ARG A 266 6.94 31.69 -2.29
C ARG A 266 6.49 30.70 -3.37
N LEU A 267 7.13 29.54 -3.47
CA LEU A 267 6.78 28.51 -4.44
C LEU A 267 5.92 27.40 -3.83
N LEU A 268 6.02 27.16 -2.53
CA LEU A 268 5.26 26.13 -1.83
C LEU A 268 3.74 26.33 -1.93
N GLY A 269 3.25 27.57 -1.70
CA GLY A 269 1.83 27.89 -1.83
C GLY A 269 1.28 27.61 -3.23
N PRO A 270 1.87 28.21 -4.30
CA PRO A 270 1.50 27.92 -5.69
C PRO A 270 1.61 26.44 -6.07
N ALA A 271 2.62 25.72 -5.58
CA ALA A 271 2.78 24.29 -5.84
C ALA A 271 1.60 23.48 -5.27
N LEU A 272 1.18 23.77 -4.03
CA LEU A 272 0.02 23.10 -3.42
C LEU A 272 -1.29 23.47 -4.10
N LEU A 273 -1.45 24.72 -4.54
CA LEU A 273 -2.62 25.13 -5.34
C LEU A 273 -2.67 24.38 -6.68
N ALA A 274 -1.53 24.25 -7.36
CA ALA A 274 -1.44 23.50 -8.62
C ALA A 274 -1.75 22.00 -8.42
N TRP A 275 -1.24 21.40 -7.35
CA TRP A 275 -1.57 20.00 -7.01
C TRP A 275 -3.02 19.82 -6.55
N ALA A 276 -3.61 20.79 -5.86
CA ALA A 276 -5.03 20.76 -5.51
C ALA A 276 -5.92 20.82 -6.76
N ALA A 277 -5.61 21.70 -7.70
CA ALA A 277 -6.30 21.79 -8.98
C ALA A 277 -6.12 20.52 -9.81
N ALA A 278 -4.89 20.01 -9.94
CA ALA A 278 -4.60 18.77 -10.64
C ALA A 278 -5.36 17.59 -10.03
N GLY A 279 -5.38 17.46 -8.70
CA GLY A 279 -6.10 16.41 -7.99
C GLY A 279 -7.61 16.48 -8.19
N ALA A 280 -8.20 17.68 -8.11
CA ALA A 280 -9.63 17.89 -8.37
C ALA A 280 -10.03 17.52 -9.82
N LEU A 281 -9.19 17.86 -10.79
CA LEU A 281 -9.39 17.54 -12.21
C LEU A 281 -9.14 16.06 -12.55
N SER A 282 -8.40 15.34 -11.70
CA SER A 282 -7.97 13.97 -11.98
C SER A 282 -9.10 12.93 -11.85
N GLY A 283 -10.22 13.28 -11.21
CA GLY A 283 -11.30 12.33 -10.95
C GLY A 283 -10.89 11.15 -10.05
N LEU A 284 -9.89 11.36 -9.18
CA LEU A 284 -9.42 10.36 -8.23
C LEU A 284 -10.56 9.91 -7.30
N THR A 285 -10.57 8.63 -6.92
CA THR A 285 -11.66 8.01 -6.15
C THR A 285 -11.14 7.34 -4.88
N LEU A 286 -11.99 7.29 -3.86
CA LEU A 286 -11.73 6.60 -2.60
C LEU A 286 -11.76 5.08 -2.83
N PRO A 287 -10.70 4.32 -2.52
CA PRO A 287 -10.64 2.88 -2.80
C PRO A 287 -11.68 2.07 -2.01
N ALA A 288 -12.15 2.60 -0.89
CA ALA A 288 -13.12 1.94 -0.03
C ALA A 288 -14.54 1.94 -0.61
N SER A 289 -14.93 3.01 -1.31
CA SER A 289 -16.30 3.21 -1.81
C SER A 289 -16.42 3.31 -3.33
N GLY A 290 -15.33 3.66 -4.05
CA GLY A 290 -15.39 4.02 -5.47
C GLY A 290 -15.94 5.44 -5.72
N ALA A 291 -16.34 6.16 -4.66
CA ALA A 291 -16.79 7.54 -4.74
C ALA A 291 -15.61 8.47 -5.08
N PRO A 292 -15.85 9.60 -5.77
CA PRO A 292 -14.80 10.60 -5.99
C PRO A 292 -14.23 11.10 -4.65
N VAL A 293 -12.94 11.44 -4.63
CA VAL A 293 -12.33 12.12 -3.49
C VAL A 293 -13.12 13.41 -3.21
N PRO A 294 -13.57 13.67 -1.97
CA PRO A 294 -14.43 14.81 -1.67
C PRO A 294 -13.80 16.12 -2.10
N LEU A 295 -14.58 17.02 -2.71
CA LEU A 295 -14.11 18.36 -3.08
C LEU A 295 -13.55 19.14 -1.88
N LEU A 296 -14.08 18.89 -0.67
CA LEU A 296 -13.55 19.47 0.57
C LEU A 296 -12.10 19.09 0.85
N PHE A 297 -11.65 17.89 0.45
CA PHE A 297 -10.25 17.49 0.59
C PHE A 297 -9.35 18.38 -0.29
N TRP A 298 -9.73 18.58 -1.55
CA TRP A 298 -9.00 19.45 -2.48
C TRP A 298 -9.09 20.92 -2.08
N ALA A 299 -10.25 21.37 -1.59
CA ALA A 299 -10.44 22.71 -1.04
C ALA A 299 -9.56 22.94 0.20
N GLY A 300 -9.40 21.93 1.06
CA GLY A 300 -8.47 21.97 2.20
C GLY A 300 -7.02 22.10 1.77
N LEU A 301 -6.59 21.34 0.75
CA LEU A 301 -5.26 21.46 0.17
C LEU A 301 -5.03 22.83 -0.48
N ALA A 302 -6.04 23.35 -1.20
CA ALA A 302 -6.01 24.68 -1.80
C ALA A 302 -5.97 25.78 -0.74
N LEU A 303 -6.73 25.64 0.35
CA LEU A 303 -6.72 26.56 1.48
C LEU A 303 -5.33 26.59 2.13
N ALA A 304 -4.72 25.42 2.37
CA ALA A 304 -3.35 25.35 2.88
C ALA A 304 -2.35 26.05 1.93
N GLY A 305 -2.48 25.83 0.62
CA GLY A 305 -1.68 26.53 -0.40
C GLY A 305 -1.89 28.05 -0.38
N GLY A 306 -3.14 28.50 -0.26
CA GLY A 306 -3.51 29.92 -0.16
C GLY A 306 -2.99 30.58 1.12
N LEU A 307 -3.07 29.89 2.26
CA LEU A 307 -2.51 30.34 3.53
C LEU A 307 -0.99 30.46 3.47
N LEU A 308 -0.30 29.50 2.84
CA LEU A 308 1.15 29.55 2.64
C LEU A 308 1.56 30.67 1.67
N LEU A 309 0.76 30.91 0.63
CA LEU A 309 0.96 32.03 -0.28
C LEU A 309 0.76 33.38 0.44
N ALA A 310 -0.27 33.51 1.28
CA ALA A 310 -0.46 34.69 2.12
C ALA A 310 0.69 34.86 3.12
N ALA A 311 1.12 33.76 3.76
CA ALA A 311 2.25 33.73 4.69
C ALA A 311 3.57 34.15 4.02
N SER A 312 3.74 33.88 2.72
CA SER A 312 4.93 34.30 1.96
C SER A 312 5.11 35.82 1.87
N ARG A 313 4.07 36.61 2.19
CA ARG A 313 4.16 38.08 2.29
C ARG A 313 4.75 38.54 3.63
N SER A 314 4.82 37.67 4.64
CA SER A 314 5.33 37.99 5.96
C SER A 314 6.83 37.65 6.10
N ALA A 315 7.64 38.68 6.32
CA ALA A 315 9.08 38.51 6.60
C ALA A 315 9.35 37.76 7.92
N ARG A 316 8.38 37.67 8.84
CA ARG A 316 8.51 36.86 10.07
C ARG A 316 8.37 35.37 9.77
N LEU A 317 7.42 34.99 8.92
CA LEU A 317 7.18 33.60 8.55
C LEU A 317 8.26 33.07 7.60
N GLU A 318 8.77 33.90 6.68
CA GLU A 318 9.93 33.55 5.87
C GLU A 318 11.16 33.23 6.74
N ARG A 319 11.31 33.84 7.93
CA ARG A 319 12.44 33.57 8.84
C ARG A 319 12.29 32.32 9.71
N MET A 320 11.14 31.64 9.70
CA MET A 320 11.01 30.38 10.43
C MET A 320 11.97 29.32 9.88
N ALA A 321 12.54 28.48 10.75
CA ALA A 321 13.59 27.52 10.38
C ALA A 321 13.22 26.63 9.17
N LEU A 322 11.94 26.26 9.03
CA LEU A 322 11.43 25.45 7.91
C LEU A 322 11.40 26.20 6.56
N PHE A 323 11.20 27.52 6.59
CA PHE A 323 10.99 28.37 5.42
C PHE A 323 12.12 29.37 5.16
N ALA A 324 13.14 29.35 6.00
CA ALA A 324 14.30 30.22 5.94
C ALA A 324 14.85 30.28 4.50
N PRO A 325 15.08 31.48 3.94
CA PRO A 325 15.74 31.63 2.66
C PRO A 325 17.08 30.91 2.66
N GLY A 326 17.43 30.33 1.53
CA GLY A 326 18.67 29.60 1.36
C GLY A 326 19.12 29.57 -0.08
N ALA A 327 20.32 29.05 -0.32
CA ALA A 327 20.75 28.74 -1.66
C ALA A 327 19.72 27.80 -2.32
N PRO A 328 19.42 28.03 -3.62
CA PRO A 328 18.42 27.24 -4.29
C PRO A 328 18.80 25.74 -4.24
N PRO A 329 17.82 24.82 -4.33
CA PRO A 329 18.10 23.45 -4.70
C PRO A 329 18.95 23.50 -5.98
N GLY A 330 20.20 23.07 -5.93
CA GLY A 330 21.03 23.08 -7.13
C GLY A 330 20.64 21.96 -8.06
N GLU A 331 21.50 21.65 -9.03
CA GLU A 331 21.12 20.82 -10.15
C GLU A 331 20.60 19.42 -9.75
N ARG A 332 19.63 18.93 -10.51
CA ARG A 332 19.17 17.53 -10.46
C ARG A 332 19.72 16.76 -11.66
N PRO A 333 19.97 15.45 -11.54
CA PRO A 333 20.39 14.66 -12.69
C PRO A 333 19.24 14.57 -13.70
N PRO A 334 19.50 14.76 -15.01
CA PRO A 334 18.47 14.87 -16.05
C PRO A 334 17.70 13.56 -16.29
N TRP A 335 18.16 12.45 -15.73
CA TRP A 335 17.54 11.14 -15.84
C TRP A 335 16.70 10.76 -14.61
N ALA A 336 16.82 11.44 -13.46
CA ALA A 336 16.15 10.98 -12.23
C ALA A 336 14.62 11.02 -12.30
N LEU A 337 14.04 12.09 -12.83
CA LEU A 337 12.59 12.18 -12.99
C LEU A 337 12.07 11.21 -14.07
N PRO A 338 12.65 11.14 -15.29
CA PRO A 338 12.26 10.12 -16.27
C PRO A 338 12.33 8.69 -15.72
N LEU A 339 13.40 8.35 -14.98
CA LEU A 339 13.59 7.04 -14.39
C LEU A 339 12.52 6.74 -13.33
N PHE A 340 12.25 7.70 -12.43
CA PHE A 340 11.19 7.60 -11.42
C PHE A 340 9.82 7.37 -12.07
N VAL A 341 9.46 8.20 -13.06
CA VAL A 341 8.18 8.09 -13.77
C VAL A 341 8.08 6.76 -14.51
N GLY A 342 9.17 6.29 -15.12
CA GLY A 342 9.22 5.00 -15.81
C GLY A 342 8.94 3.82 -14.88
N PHE A 343 9.58 3.77 -13.71
CA PHE A 343 9.37 2.67 -12.76
C PHE A 343 8.02 2.72 -12.05
N VAL A 344 7.56 3.91 -11.64
CA VAL A 344 6.24 4.08 -11.02
C VAL A 344 5.12 3.80 -12.03
N GLY A 345 5.26 4.28 -13.27
CA GLY A 345 4.33 3.98 -14.36
C GLY A 345 4.31 2.49 -14.74
N GLY A 346 5.49 1.85 -14.81
CA GLY A 346 5.60 0.42 -15.05
C GLY A 346 4.98 -0.42 -13.92
N GLY A 347 5.19 -0.02 -12.67
CA GLY A 347 4.49 -0.63 -11.52
C GLY A 347 2.98 -0.48 -11.61
N TRP A 348 2.50 0.68 -12.05
CA TRP A 348 1.08 0.93 -12.25
C TRP A 348 0.50 0.03 -13.36
N TRP A 349 1.23 -0.21 -14.44
CA TRP A 349 0.82 -1.20 -15.45
C TRP A 349 0.61 -2.59 -14.85
N LEU A 350 1.56 -3.10 -14.07
CA LEU A 350 1.47 -4.43 -13.45
C LEU A 350 0.23 -4.54 -12.54
N VAL A 351 -0.04 -3.50 -11.76
CA VAL A 351 -1.20 -3.44 -10.88
C VAL A 351 -2.51 -3.39 -11.67
N LEU A 352 -2.56 -2.62 -12.75
CA LEU A 352 -3.75 -2.54 -13.61
C LEU A 352 -4.00 -3.85 -14.35
N ASP A 353 -2.96 -4.45 -14.94
CA ASP A 353 -3.07 -5.74 -15.62
C ASP A 353 -3.66 -6.80 -14.69
N LEU A 354 -3.09 -6.93 -13.49
CA LEU A 354 -3.63 -7.84 -12.47
C LEU A 354 -5.06 -7.48 -12.03
N SER A 355 -5.40 -6.19 -11.97
CA SER A 355 -6.76 -5.76 -11.63
C SER A 355 -7.77 -6.19 -12.71
N LEU A 356 -7.38 -6.17 -13.98
CA LEU A 356 -8.26 -6.52 -15.10
C LEU A 356 -8.34 -8.03 -15.32
N ASN A 357 -7.20 -8.71 -15.23
CA ASN A 357 -7.02 -10.07 -15.73
C ASN A 357 -6.73 -11.08 -14.61
N GLY A 358 -6.50 -10.64 -13.36
CA GLY A 358 -6.18 -11.49 -12.21
C GLY A 358 -7.36 -12.03 -11.40
N HIS A 359 -7.14 -12.38 -10.14
CA HIS A 359 -8.21 -12.86 -9.26
C HIS A 359 -9.22 -11.76 -8.87
N LEU A 360 -10.49 -12.10 -8.60
CA LEU A 360 -11.57 -11.12 -8.29
C LEU A 360 -11.24 -10.19 -7.13
N GLN A 361 -10.46 -10.64 -6.15
CA GLN A 361 -10.04 -9.83 -5.01
C GLN A 361 -9.12 -8.65 -5.41
N ASN A 362 -8.41 -8.78 -6.52
CA ASN A 362 -7.43 -7.79 -6.98
C ASN A 362 -8.04 -6.71 -7.88
N ARG A 363 -9.33 -6.83 -8.24
CA ARG A 363 -9.99 -6.05 -9.30
C ARG A 363 -9.98 -4.52 -9.13
N TYR A 364 -9.78 -4.03 -7.91
CA TYR A 364 -9.79 -2.60 -7.59
C TYR A 364 -8.47 -2.08 -7.02
N LEU A 365 -7.39 -2.86 -7.10
CA LEU A 365 -6.08 -2.41 -6.60
C LEU A 365 -5.55 -1.21 -7.38
N GLY A 366 -5.87 -1.13 -8.68
CA GLY A 366 -5.56 0.02 -9.55
C GLY A 366 -6.04 1.36 -8.99
N LEU A 367 -7.27 1.43 -8.46
CA LEU A 367 -7.82 2.66 -7.84
C LEU A 367 -6.96 3.15 -6.69
N ARG A 368 -6.53 2.21 -5.84
CA ARG A 368 -5.71 2.51 -4.67
C ARG A 368 -4.29 2.90 -5.05
N HIS A 369 -3.73 2.26 -6.07
CA HIS A 369 -2.38 2.60 -6.54
C HIS A 369 -2.33 3.97 -7.21
N ALA A 370 -3.38 4.38 -7.94
CA ALA A 370 -3.47 5.71 -8.56
C ALA A 370 -3.32 6.85 -7.54
N LEU A 371 -3.95 6.73 -6.35
CA LEU A 371 -3.77 7.69 -5.26
C LEU A 371 -2.32 7.73 -4.74
N ALA A 372 -1.67 6.57 -4.66
CA ALA A 372 -0.29 6.47 -4.22
C ALA A 372 0.67 7.10 -5.23
N VAL A 373 0.46 6.89 -6.53
CA VAL A 373 1.23 7.51 -7.62
C VAL A 373 1.07 9.04 -7.60
N PHE A 374 -0.15 9.54 -7.43
CA PHE A 374 -0.41 10.97 -7.29
C PHE A 374 0.35 11.57 -6.10
N ALA A 375 0.20 10.97 -4.91
CA ALA A 375 0.88 11.44 -3.70
C ALA A 375 2.41 11.34 -3.81
N ALA A 376 2.94 10.32 -4.49
CA ALA A 376 4.36 10.17 -4.74
C ALA A 376 4.95 11.31 -5.60
N LEU A 377 4.23 11.76 -6.64
CA LEU A 377 4.63 12.90 -7.47
C LEU A 377 4.50 14.25 -6.73
N VAL A 378 3.49 14.39 -5.86
CA VAL A 378 3.39 15.54 -4.95
C VAL A 378 4.61 15.61 -4.04
N LEU A 379 4.95 14.52 -3.35
CA LEU A 379 6.11 14.47 -2.45
C LEU A 379 7.41 14.77 -3.20
N LEU A 380 7.63 14.13 -4.36
CA LEU A 380 8.83 14.29 -5.17
C LEU A 380 9.05 15.74 -5.62
N SER A 381 7.97 16.46 -5.96
CA SER A 381 8.05 17.83 -6.48
C SER A 381 8.05 18.92 -5.41
N VAL A 382 7.45 18.67 -4.25
CA VAL A 382 7.31 19.66 -3.16
C VAL A 382 8.47 19.60 -2.16
N LEU A 383 8.90 18.40 -1.77
CA LEU A 383 9.95 18.23 -0.75
C LEU A 383 11.30 18.88 -1.08
N PRO A 384 11.75 18.95 -2.35
CA PRO A 384 12.96 19.69 -2.70
C PRO A 384 13.02 21.13 -2.16
N LEU A 385 11.86 21.80 -2.07
CA LEU A 385 11.76 23.17 -1.55
C LEU A 385 12.14 23.25 -0.07
N LEU A 386 11.87 22.18 0.69
CA LEU A 386 12.07 22.13 2.13
C LEU A 386 13.30 21.32 2.54
N ALA A 387 13.93 20.59 1.61
CA ALA A 387 14.98 19.60 1.88
C ALA A 387 16.14 20.14 2.72
N ARG A 388 16.72 21.30 2.34
CA ARG A 388 17.83 21.92 3.09
C ARG A 388 17.41 22.32 4.51
N ASN A 389 16.22 22.90 4.67
CA ASN A 389 15.72 23.35 5.97
C ASN A 389 15.35 22.16 6.87
N LEU A 390 14.74 21.12 6.30
CA LEU A 390 14.50 19.85 6.99
C LEU A 390 15.81 19.19 7.43
N ALA A 391 16.85 19.22 6.59
CA ALA A 391 18.17 18.74 6.97
C ALA A 391 18.76 19.54 8.13
N ARG A 392 18.69 20.89 8.12
CA ARG A 392 19.14 21.74 9.25
C ARG A 392 18.41 21.42 10.56
N ILE A 393 17.09 21.25 10.50
CA ILE A 393 16.28 20.86 11.66
C ILE A 393 16.70 19.46 12.15
N GLY A 394 16.89 18.52 11.21
CA GLY A 394 17.37 17.17 11.51
C GLY A 394 18.75 17.17 12.18
N LEU A 395 19.67 18.01 11.71
CA LEU A 395 20.99 18.20 12.32
C LEU A 395 20.90 18.73 13.76
N ALA A 396 20.01 19.70 14.02
CA ALA A 396 19.81 20.23 15.36
C ALA A 396 19.26 19.14 16.31
N TRP A 397 18.28 18.36 15.85
CA TRP A 397 17.74 17.22 16.59
C TRP A 397 18.78 16.14 16.87
N ALA A 398 19.56 15.76 15.86
CA ALA A 398 20.58 14.73 15.99
C ALA A 398 21.76 15.20 16.87
N GLY A 399 22.08 16.49 16.82
CA GLY A 399 23.00 17.15 17.77
C GLY A 399 22.52 17.03 19.22
N LEU A 400 21.22 17.22 19.48
CA LEU A 400 20.63 17.06 20.81
C LEU A 400 20.78 15.62 21.33
N LEU A 401 20.47 14.62 20.50
CA LEU A 401 20.57 13.20 20.85
C LEU A 401 22.02 12.71 21.08
N THR A 402 22.98 13.28 20.36
CA THR A 402 24.40 12.88 20.48
C THR A 402 25.15 13.62 21.56
N ASN A 403 24.81 14.90 21.80
CA ASN A 403 25.27 15.61 22.99
C ASN A 403 24.63 15.04 24.26
N ALA A 404 23.46 14.39 24.14
CA ALA A 404 22.87 13.67 25.24
C ALA A 404 23.79 12.56 25.76
N LEU A 405 24.63 11.89 24.96
CA LEU A 405 25.50 10.80 25.44
C LEU A 405 26.82 11.25 26.10
N ARG A 406 27.00 12.56 26.30
CA ARG A 406 28.17 13.11 27.00
C ARG A 406 27.77 13.49 28.42
N PRO A 407 28.46 12.98 29.47
CA PRO A 407 28.19 13.43 30.83
C PRO A 407 28.49 14.92 30.92
N GLY A 408 27.45 15.72 31.21
CA GLY A 408 27.59 17.12 31.54
C GLY A 408 27.95 17.32 33.02
N ARG A 409 27.92 18.57 33.49
CA ARG A 409 28.08 18.91 34.93
C ARG A 409 27.12 18.15 35.87
N SER A 410 25.99 17.64 35.37
CA SER A 410 24.99 16.88 36.14
C SER A 410 25.12 15.35 36.03
N GLY A 411 26.25 14.82 35.53
CA GLY A 411 26.48 13.37 35.39
C GLY A 411 25.67 12.68 34.28
N TRP A 412 25.57 11.34 34.36
CA TRP A 412 24.98 10.48 33.32
C TRP A 412 23.44 10.43 33.29
N LEU A 413 22.75 11.06 34.24
CA LEU A 413 21.30 10.94 34.42
C LEU A 413 20.49 11.48 33.23
N ARG A 414 20.81 12.70 32.76
CA ARG A 414 20.15 13.32 31.60
C ARG A 414 20.32 12.52 30.29
N PRO A 415 21.54 12.04 29.93
CA PRO A 415 21.75 11.13 28.81
C PRO A 415 20.79 9.95 28.78
N VAL A 416 20.79 9.22 29.91
CA VAL A 416 20.09 7.95 30.03
C VAL A 416 18.58 8.20 29.98
N ALA A 417 18.09 9.23 30.66
CA ALA A 417 16.68 9.61 30.61
C ALA A 417 16.20 9.93 29.18
N LEU A 418 16.98 10.69 28.39
CA LEU A 418 16.60 11.03 27.02
C LEU A 418 16.54 9.80 26.11
N TRP A 419 17.49 8.88 26.23
CA TRP A 419 17.49 7.65 25.45
C TRP A 419 16.42 6.65 25.91
N LEU A 420 16.10 6.61 27.20
CA LEU A 420 14.97 5.85 27.71
C LEU A 420 13.65 6.41 27.17
N VAL A 421 13.45 7.73 27.16
CA VAL A 421 12.26 8.36 26.56
C VAL A 421 12.18 8.06 25.07
N TYR A 422 13.30 8.15 24.35
CA TYR A 422 13.36 7.77 22.93
C TYR A 422 12.97 6.30 22.71
N ALA A 423 13.53 5.38 23.51
CA ALA A 423 13.22 3.95 23.42
C ALA A 423 11.73 3.67 23.73
N VAL A 424 11.20 4.25 24.81
CA VAL A 424 9.78 4.12 25.18
C VAL A 424 8.88 4.69 24.09
N LEU A 425 9.24 5.81 23.47
CA LEU A 425 8.46 6.40 22.38
C LEU A 425 8.45 5.50 21.14
N VAL A 426 9.61 5.04 20.69
CA VAL A 426 9.72 4.21 19.49
C VAL A 426 9.04 2.86 19.69
N LEU A 427 9.33 2.18 20.81
CA LEU A 427 8.74 0.88 21.13
C LEU A 427 7.24 1.03 21.40
N GLY A 428 6.80 2.08 22.10
CA GLY A 428 5.40 2.37 22.36
C GLY A 428 4.60 2.61 21.08
N ILE A 429 5.14 3.40 20.15
CA ILE A 429 4.54 3.60 18.82
C ILE A 429 4.49 2.28 18.06
N ALA A 430 5.58 1.51 18.03
CA ALA A 430 5.65 0.22 17.36
C ALA A 430 4.58 -0.76 17.90
N LEU A 431 4.41 -0.83 19.22
CA LEU A 431 3.36 -1.62 19.87
C LEU A 431 1.95 -1.15 19.49
N ALA A 432 1.71 0.17 19.51
CA ALA A 432 0.42 0.75 19.17
C ALA A 432 0.03 0.54 17.69
N THR A 433 1.03 0.39 16.81
CA THR A 433 0.85 0.29 15.37
C THR A 433 1.07 -1.13 14.82
N ARG A 434 1.14 -2.15 15.69
CA ARG A 434 1.26 -3.58 15.32
C ARG A 434 0.28 -4.07 14.26
N GLY A 435 -0.93 -3.49 14.20
CA GLY A 435 -1.93 -3.83 13.18
C GLY A 435 -1.61 -3.27 11.78
N TRP A 436 -0.64 -2.37 11.65
CA TRP A 436 -0.30 -1.62 10.43
C TRP A 436 1.15 -1.90 10.01
N ARG A 437 1.51 -3.19 10.00
CA ARG A 437 2.86 -3.73 9.72
C ARG A 437 3.62 -3.06 8.58
N GLN A 438 2.97 -2.81 7.46
CA GLN A 438 3.64 -2.16 6.32
C GLN A 438 4.02 -0.71 6.62
N LEU A 439 3.17 0.05 7.31
CA LEU A 439 3.50 1.42 7.72
C LEU A 439 4.63 1.41 8.75
N THR A 440 4.56 0.51 9.74
CA THR A 440 5.57 0.41 10.79
C THR A 440 6.92 0.02 10.24
N GLY A 441 6.98 -0.99 9.37
CA GLY A 441 8.22 -1.44 8.75
C GLY A 441 8.93 -0.34 7.96
N GLU A 442 8.19 0.43 7.16
CA GLU A 442 8.72 1.56 6.38
C GLU A 442 9.14 2.74 7.28
N ALA A 443 8.37 3.03 8.33
CA ALA A 443 8.70 4.09 9.29
C ALA A 443 9.97 3.76 10.10
N LEU A 444 10.10 2.52 10.57
CA LEU A 444 11.29 2.04 11.27
C LEU A 444 12.51 2.04 10.35
N SER A 445 12.35 1.65 9.08
CA SER A 445 13.41 1.70 8.07
C SER A 445 13.89 3.14 7.83
N LEU A 446 12.95 4.11 7.75
CA LEU A 446 13.28 5.54 7.67
C LEU A 446 14.07 6.01 8.90
N LEU A 447 13.61 5.63 10.09
CA LEU A 447 14.24 6.03 11.34
C LEU A 447 15.67 5.48 11.43
N LEU A 448 15.88 4.20 11.07
CA LEU A 448 17.21 3.59 10.99
C LEU A 448 18.10 4.32 9.98
N LEU A 449 17.57 4.57 8.78
CA LEU A 449 18.27 5.27 7.71
C LEU A 449 18.77 6.65 8.15
N VAL A 450 17.93 7.45 8.83
CA VAL A 450 18.33 8.75 9.38
C VAL A 450 19.46 8.61 10.40
N GLY A 451 19.39 7.63 11.30
CA GLY A 451 20.43 7.37 12.29
C GLY A 451 21.77 6.96 11.67
N VAL A 452 21.75 6.09 10.65
CA VAL A 452 22.94 5.66 9.93
C VAL A 452 23.56 6.82 9.14
N ALA A 453 22.75 7.58 8.39
CA ALA A 453 23.22 8.75 7.65
C ALA A 453 23.89 9.78 8.58
N TRP A 454 23.29 10.00 9.75
CA TRP A 454 23.85 10.85 10.78
C TRP A 454 25.19 10.35 11.34
N PHE A 455 25.34 9.04 11.58
CA PHE A 455 26.62 8.47 12.02
C PHE A 455 27.74 8.72 11.00
N PHE A 456 27.47 8.49 9.71
CA PHE A 456 28.43 8.74 8.65
C PHE A 456 28.81 10.23 8.53
N LEU A 457 27.89 11.13 8.86
CA LEU A 457 28.15 12.57 8.93
C LEU A 457 29.00 12.95 10.16
N LEU A 458 28.77 12.34 11.33
CA LEU A 458 29.54 12.64 12.54
C LEU A 458 30.98 12.10 12.47
N ARG A 459 31.15 10.85 12.01
CA ARG A 459 32.45 10.14 12.07
C ARG A 459 33.56 10.88 11.33
N SER A 460 33.21 11.49 10.21
CA SER A 460 34.14 12.17 9.32
C SER A 460 34.82 13.36 9.98
N THR A 461 34.22 13.94 11.02
CA THR A 461 34.84 15.07 11.75
C THR A 461 35.77 14.66 12.87
N ARG A 462 35.51 13.53 13.53
CA ARG A 462 36.22 13.12 14.76
C ARG A 462 37.33 12.11 14.51
N TRP A 463 37.10 11.15 13.61
CA TRP A 463 38.05 10.06 13.40
C TRP A 463 39.03 10.32 12.25
N ALA A 464 38.61 11.05 11.21
CA ALA A 464 39.48 11.40 10.08
C ALA A 464 40.71 12.23 10.48
N ARG A 465 40.71 12.82 11.69
CA ARG A 465 41.82 13.62 12.24
C ARG A 465 42.66 12.89 13.30
N GLY A 466 42.76 11.56 13.23
CA GLY A 466 43.65 10.79 14.11
C GLY A 466 43.09 10.45 15.50
N GLY A 467 41.76 10.39 15.65
CA GLY A 467 41.10 10.09 16.93
C GLY A 467 41.41 8.68 17.47
N ASN A 468 41.50 8.57 18.81
CA ASN A 468 41.79 7.32 19.52
C ASN A 468 40.54 6.41 19.55
N TRP A 469 40.68 5.14 19.98
CA TRP A 469 39.56 4.18 20.04
C TRP A 469 38.36 4.69 20.87
N ARG A 470 38.62 5.53 21.89
CA ARG A 470 37.58 6.18 22.73
C ARG A 470 36.71 7.15 21.92
N ASP A 471 37.28 7.85 20.93
CA ASP A 471 36.54 8.75 20.06
C ASP A 471 35.64 7.98 19.08
N LEU A 472 36.12 6.81 18.65
CA LEU A 472 35.34 5.88 17.85
C LEU A 472 34.18 5.30 18.66
N ALA A 473 34.43 4.81 19.87
CA ALA A 473 33.41 4.24 20.75
C ALA A 473 32.32 5.27 21.11
N SER A 474 32.71 6.50 21.45
CA SER A 474 31.75 7.58 21.75
C SER A 474 30.92 8.03 20.53
N SER A 475 31.42 7.81 19.31
CA SER A 475 30.69 8.12 18.08
C SER A 475 29.81 6.95 17.61
N LEU A 476 30.19 5.71 17.91
CA LEU A 476 29.41 4.50 17.60
C LEU A 476 28.28 4.23 18.61
N ALA A 477 28.46 4.56 19.89
CA ALA A 477 27.46 4.30 20.93
C ALA A 477 26.05 4.83 20.62
N PRO A 478 25.85 6.09 20.15
CA PRO A 478 24.54 6.57 19.74
C PRO A 478 23.92 5.74 18.61
N LEU A 479 24.73 5.31 17.63
CA LEU A 479 24.26 4.50 16.51
C LEU A 479 23.83 3.12 16.98
N VAL A 480 24.64 2.46 17.81
CA VAL A 480 24.34 1.12 18.31
C VAL A 480 23.07 1.13 19.15
N LEU A 481 22.88 2.15 20.00
CA LEU A 481 21.67 2.29 20.80
C LEU A 481 20.44 2.57 19.94
N HIS A 482 20.54 3.51 18.99
CA HIS A 482 19.49 3.79 18.00
C HIS A 482 19.11 2.55 17.20
N ALA A 483 20.09 1.88 16.61
CA ALA A 483 19.88 0.66 15.85
C ALA A 483 19.28 -0.44 16.73
N GLY A 484 19.78 -0.63 17.97
CA GLY A 484 19.24 -1.61 18.91
C GLY A 484 17.76 -1.38 19.23
N VAL A 485 17.35 -0.13 19.48
CA VAL A 485 15.94 0.22 19.71
C VAL A 485 15.08 -0.05 18.46
N VAL A 486 15.56 0.33 17.28
CA VAL A 486 14.80 0.11 16.03
C VAL A 486 14.72 -1.38 15.66
N LEU A 487 15.80 -2.15 15.84
CA LEU A 487 15.82 -3.60 15.62
C LEU A 487 14.89 -4.30 16.61
N ALA A 488 14.87 -3.88 17.88
CA ALA A 488 13.90 -4.38 18.85
C ALA A 488 12.46 -4.06 18.43
N ALA A 489 12.20 -2.86 17.90
CA ALA A 489 10.88 -2.51 17.37
C ALA A 489 10.45 -3.41 16.20
N PHE A 490 11.35 -3.74 15.25
CA PHE A 490 11.05 -4.69 14.17
C PHE A 490 10.66 -6.08 14.69
N VAL A 491 11.38 -6.58 15.69
CA VAL A 491 11.07 -7.87 16.33
C VAL A 491 9.71 -7.80 17.03
N LEU A 492 9.41 -6.70 17.72
CA LEU A 492 8.13 -6.50 18.42
C LEU A 492 6.93 -6.36 17.47
N THR A 493 7.11 -5.80 16.27
CA THR A 493 6.05 -5.69 15.24
C THR A 493 5.95 -6.92 14.36
N ASP A 494 6.89 -7.85 14.49
CA ASP A 494 6.95 -9.10 13.75
C ASP A 494 7.23 -8.88 12.24
N ASP A 495 7.97 -7.80 11.92
CA ASP A 495 8.31 -7.36 10.56
C ASP A 495 9.72 -7.82 10.14
N LEU A 496 9.86 -9.13 9.89
CA LEU A 496 11.16 -9.77 9.64
C LEU A 496 11.77 -9.47 8.26
N GLY A 497 10.96 -9.10 7.27
CA GLY A 497 11.43 -8.77 5.92
C GLY A 497 12.29 -7.50 5.88
N PRO A 498 11.74 -6.33 6.29
CA PRO A 498 12.52 -5.10 6.42
C PRO A 498 13.71 -5.23 7.38
N LEU A 499 13.56 -6.03 8.45
CA LEU A 499 14.66 -6.36 9.36
C LEU A 499 15.84 -7.02 8.63
N LEU A 500 15.58 -8.03 7.79
CA LEU A 500 16.62 -8.68 7.00
C LEU A 500 17.33 -7.69 6.07
N VAL A 501 16.56 -6.84 5.38
CA VAL A 501 17.11 -5.79 4.51
C VAL A 501 18.02 -4.84 5.31
N ALA A 502 17.57 -4.41 6.49
CA ALA A 502 18.34 -3.55 7.39
C ALA A 502 19.65 -4.22 7.86
N LEU A 503 19.62 -5.51 8.21
CA LEU A 503 20.80 -6.26 8.64
C LEU A 503 21.80 -6.46 7.50
N LEU A 504 21.33 -6.78 6.29
CA LEU A 504 22.19 -6.88 5.10
C LEU A 504 22.80 -5.52 4.73
N ALA A 505 22.02 -4.45 4.80
CA ALA A 505 22.53 -3.09 4.61
C ALA A 505 23.57 -2.73 5.69
N ALA A 506 23.39 -3.15 6.94
CA ALA A 506 24.35 -2.94 8.02
C ALA A 506 25.72 -3.60 7.74
N ALA A 507 25.75 -4.79 7.13
CA ALA A 507 26.98 -5.41 6.66
C ALA A 507 27.71 -4.55 5.61
N ILE A 508 26.98 -4.00 4.65
CA ILE A 508 27.55 -3.10 3.63
C ILE A 508 28.06 -1.81 4.26
N TYR A 509 27.31 -1.22 5.20
CA TYR A 509 27.75 -0.02 5.93
C TYR A 509 29.02 -0.28 6.75
N ALA A 510 29.13 -1.44 7.40
CA ALA A 510 30.33 -1.83 8.14
C ALA A 510 31.54 -2.00 7.21
N GLY A 511 31.35 -2.63 6.05
CA GLY A 511 32.39 -2.73 5.02
C GLY A 511 32.81 -1.37 4.43
N ALA A 512 31.84 -0.51 4.11
CA ALA A 512 32.10 0.86 3.65
C ALA A 512 32.81 1.69 4.73
N PHE A 513 32.50 1.45 6.01
CA PHE A 513 33.19 2.05 7.14
C PHE A 513 34.66 1.63 7.17
N ALA A 514 34.94 0.32 7.06
CA ALA A 514 36.30 -0.24 7.04
C ALA A 514 37.11 0.18 5.81
N ALA A 515 36.52 0.20 4.61
CA ALA A 515 37.19 0.69 3.41
C ALA A 515 37.58 2.16 3.56
N GLN A 516 36.64 3.03 3.96
CA GLN A 516 36.93 4.45 4.12
C GLN A 516 37.98 4.69 5.21
N ALA A 517 37.97 3.91 6.29
CA ALA A 517 38.96 3.95 7.35
C ALA A 517 40.40 3.82 6.86
N LEU A 518 40.61 2.92 5.89
CA LEU A 518 41.92 2.64 5.31
C LEU A 518 42.31 3.71 4.31
N LEU A 519 41.38 4.16 3.46
CA LEU A 519 41.62 5.28 2.53
C LEU A 519 42.09 6.53 3.27
N LEU A 520 41.44 6.88 4.39
CA LEU A 520 41.82 8.02 5.22
C LEU A 520 43.20 7.86 5.89
N ARG A 521 43.69 6.63 6.04
CA ARG A 521 45.05 6.32 6.54
C ARG A 521 46.10 6.24 5.43
N GLY A 522 45.74 6.59 4.19
CA GLY A 522 46.64 6.58 3.04
C GLY A 522 46.75 5.23 2.32
N ALA A 523 45.90 4.24 2.64
CA ALA A 523 45.86 2.99 1.90
C ALA A 523 45.38 3.23 0.46
N ARG A 524 45.93 2.45 -0.49
CA ARG A 524 45.47 2.48 -1.89
C ARG A 524 44.06 1.91 -2.00
N TRP A 525 43.28 2.40 -2.97
CA TRP A 525 41.90 1.99 -3.19
C TRP A 525 41.65 0.48 -3.34
N PRO A 526 42.51 -0.35 -3.99
CA PRO A 526 42.21 -1.78 -4.11
C PRO A 526 42.31 -2.50 -2.77
N LEU A 527 43.27 -2.13 -1.91
CA LEU A 527 43.41 -2.70 -0.57
C LEU A 527 42.21 -2.31 0.30
N ALA A 528 41.85 -1.02 0.30
CA ALA A 528 40.71 -0.53 1.06
C ALA A 528 39.40 -1.19 0.61
N GLY A 529 39.19 -1.32 -0.71
CA GLY A 529 38.04 -2.00 -1.30
C GLY A 529 37.98 -3.48 -0.92
N ALA A 530 39.11 -4.20 -1.00
CA ALA A 530 39.20 -5.60 -0.64
C ALA A 530 38.87 -5.85 0.84
N VAL A 531 39.43 -5.02 1.75
CA VAL A 531 39.13 -5.12 3.19
C VAL A 531 37.67 -4.77 3.48
N GLY A 532 37.11 -3.74 2.80
CA GLY A 532 35.69 -3.41 2.94
C GLY A 532 34.77 -4.53 2.45
N LEU A 533 35.11 -5.18 1.34
CA LEU A 533 34.38 -6.34 0.84
C LEU A 533 34.48 -7.51 1.82
N LEU A 534 35.68 -7.82 2.30
CA LEU A 534 35.89 -8.89 3.29
C LEU A 534 35.07 -8.62 4.56
N ALA A 535 35.10 -7.40 5.10
CA ALA A 535 34.31 -7.02 6.28
C ALA A 535 32.80 -7.16 6.02
N THR A 536 32.32 -6.78 4.83
CA THR A 536 30.92 -6.98 4.42
C THR A 536 30.58 -8.48 4.39
N LEU A 537 31.41 -9.31 3.77
CA LEU A 537 31.19 -10.75 3.65
C LEU A 537 31.24 -11.45 5.01
N MET A 538 32.19 -11.08 5.87
CA MET A 538 32.31 -11.63 7.23
C MET A 538 31.08 -11.29 8.07
N LEU A 539 30.68 -10.01 8.14
CA LEU A 539 29.51 -9.62 8.93
C LEU A 539 28.22 -10.20 8.32
N GLY A 540 28.08 -10.16 7.00
CA GLY A 540 26.95 -10.79 6.29
C GLY A 540 26.84 -12.29 6.57
N SER A 541 27.97 -13.00 6.61
CA SER A 541 28.01 -14.43 6.94
C SER A 541 27.61 -14.69 8.40
N VAL A 542 28.08 -13.88 9.35
CA VAL A 542 27.67 -13.97 10.76
C VAL A 542 26.17 -13.72 10.92
N LEU A 543 25.63 -12.71 10.24
CA LEU A 543 24.20 -12.41 10.27
C LEU A 543 23.36 -13.52 9.64
N LEU A 544 23.84 -14.11 8.53
CA LEU A 544 23.19 -15.24 7.90
C LEU A 544 23.19 -16.49 8.80
N LEU A 545 24.32 -16.80 9.44
CA LEU A 545 24.41 -17.89 10.42
C LEU A 545 23.49 -17.64 11.61
N GLY A 546 23.42 -16.39 12.08
CA GLY A 546 22.48 -15.97 13.13
C GLY A 546 21.02 -16.16 12.72
N LEU A 547 20.65 -15.83 11.48
CA LEU A 547 19.30 -16.07 10.95
C LEU A 547 18.98 -17.57 10.87
N LEU A 548 19.94 -18.39 10.43
CA LEU A 548 19.78 -19.85 10.37
C LEU A 548 19.65 -20.46 11.76
N ALA A 549 20.38 -19.94 12.75
CA ALA A 549 20.23 -20.33 14.15
C ALA A 549 18.87 -19.89 14.72
N PHE A 550 18.44 -18.66 14.41
CA PHE A 550 17.12 -18.15 14.79
C PHE A 550 15.98 -19.01 14.25
N ALA A 551 16.06 -19.45 12.99
CA ALA A 551 15.04 -20.30 12.37
C ALA A 551 14.85 -21.66 13.06
N ARG A 552 15.76 -22.07 13.96
CA ARG A 552 15.64 -23.30 14.76
C ARG A 552 14.99 -23.10 16.12
N LEU A 553 14.71 -21.85 16.51
CA LEU A 553 14.11 -21.56 17.81
C LEU A 553 12.62 -21.93 17.81
N PRO A 554 12.08 -22.42 18.93
CA PRO A 554 10.67 -22.82 19.06
C PRO A 554 9.77 -21.60 19.33
N VAL A 555 9.80 -20.61 18.44
CA VAL A 555 8.97 -19.39 18.49
C VAL A 555 8.31 -19.14 17.14
N ASP A 556 7.07 -18.65 17.12
CA ASP A 556 6.25 -18.47 15.91
C ASP A 556 6.97 -17.66 14.81
N SER A 557 7.73 -16.64 15.21
CA SER A 557 8.52 -15.82 14.28
C SER A 557 9.61 -16.62 13.58
N ALA A 558 10.24 -17.57 14.29
CA ALA A 558 11.28 -18.44 13.74
C ALA A 558 10.68 -19.53 12.84
N GLN A 559 9.53 -20.10 13.22
CA GLN A 559 8.82 -21.10 12.41
C GLN A 559 8.49 -20.55 11.02
N ARG A 560 7.97 -19.32 10.92
CA ARG A 560 7.71 -18.69 9.61
C ARG A 560 8.96 -18.47 8.77
N VAL A 561 10.12 -18.23 9.39
CA VAL A 561 11.39 -18.16 8.66
C VAL A 561 11.80 -19.55 8.18
N ALA A 562 11.65 -20.58 9.01
CA ALA A 562 11.92 -21.97 8.65
C ALA A 562 11.05 -22.43 7.48
N GLU A 563 9.74 -22.19 7.51
CA GLU A 563 8.79 -22.51 6.42
C GLU A 563 9.20 -21.85 5.09
N ARG A 564 9.69 -20.60 5.13
CA ARG A 564 10.17 -19.89 3.93
C ARG A 564 11.48 -20.47 3.39
N ILE A 565 12.37 -20.95 4.28
CA ILE A 565 13.61 -21.64 3.88
C ILE A 565 13.27 -23.01 3.28
N GLU A 566 12.32 -23.73 3.86
CA GLU A 566 11.82 -25.00 3.34
C GLU A 566 11.18 -24.82 1.96
N SER A 567 10.27 -23.85 1.81
CA SER A 567 9.68 -23.45 0.53
C SER A 567 10.74 -23.08 -0.51
N MET A 568 11.86 -22.47 -0.10
CA MET A 568 12.98 -22.21 -1.01
C MET A 568 13.69 -23.49 -1.46
N ARG A 569 13.94 -24.41 -0.52
CA ARG A 569 14.69 -25.65 -0.75
C ARG A 569 13.90 -26.65 -1.58
N ASP A 570 12.64 -26.88 -1.21
CA ASP A 570 11.72 -27.78 -1.89
C ASP A 570 10.33 -27.13 -2.09
N PRO A 571 10.18 -26.26 -3.10
CA PRO A 571 8.98 -25.45 -3.26
C PRO A 571 7.70 -26.24 -3.54
N PHE A 572 7.81 -27.44 -4.12
CA PHE A 572 6.65 -28.24 -4.55
C PHE A 572 6.15 -29.22 -3.48
N SER A 573 6.91 -29.45 -2.41
CA SER A 573 6.50 -30.26 -1.27
C SER A 573 6.20 -29.43 -0.01
N ALA A 574 6.72 -28.19 0.06
CA ALA A 574 6.51 -27.31 1.20
C ALA A 574 5.04 -26.90 1.36
N GLU A 575 4.60 -26.75 2.63
CA GLU A 575 3.27 -26.24 2.98
C GLU A 575 3.03 -24.83 2.41
N ASN A 576 4.07 -24.00 2.39
CA ASN A 576 4.06 -22.70 1.74
C ASN A 576 4.39 -22.82 0.25
N ASP A 577 3.36 -22.87 -0.57
CA ASP A 577 3.42 -23.06 -2.02
C ASP A 577 3.67 -21.77 -2.82
N GLN A 578 3.90 -20.62 -2.17
CA GLN A 578 4.07 -19.34 -2.88
C GLN A 578 5.26 -19.38 -3.85
N LEU A 579 6.40 -19.94 -3.44
CA LEU A 579 7.56 -20.02 -4.32
C LEU A 579 7.33 -21.03 -5.46
N ALA A 580 6.61 -22.13 -5.22
CA ALA A 580 6.20 -23.05 -6.29
C ALA A 580 5.40 -22.31 -7.37
N ARG A 581 4.43 -21.48 -6.98
CA ARG A 581 3.63 -20.70 -7.93
C ARG A 581 4.46 -19.67 -8.69
N VAL A 582 5.39 -18.98 -8.03
CA VAL A 582 6.33 -18.04 -8.69
C VAL A 582 7.23 -18.77 -9.69
N ARG A 583 7.79 -19.92 -9.30
CA ARG A 583 8.65 -20.73 -10.17
C ARG A 583 7.88 -21.33 -11.34
N TRP A 584 6.65 -21.76 -11.12
CA TRP A 584 5.76 -22.21 -12.19
C TRP A 584 5.55 -21.10 -13.22
N LEU A 585 5.13 -19.91 -12.79
CA LEU A 585 4.96 -18.76 -13.70
C LEU A 585 6.25 -18.48 -14.47
N GLY A 586 7.39 -18.47 -13.78
CA GLY A 586 8.69 -18.23 -14.39
C GLY A 586 9.09 -19.26 -15.45
N ARG A 587 8.73 -20.55 -15.27
CA ARG A 587 8.99 -21.64 -16.22
C ARG A 587 8.05 -21.62 -17.43
N HIS A 588 6.82 -21.18 -17.25
CA HIS A 588 5.80 -21.11 -18.31
C HIS A 588 5.78 -19.76 -19.04
N THR A 589 6.63 -18.80 -18.65
CA THR A 589 6.75 -17.51 -19.32
C THR A 589 7.62 -17.61 -20.58
N PRO A 590 7.13 -17.21 -21.77
CA PRO A 590 7.94 -17.13 -22.99
C PRO A 590 9.15 -16.21 -22.82
N ALA A 591 10.21 -16.39 -23.62
CA ALA A 591 11.40 -15.53 -23.55
C ALA A 591 11.08 -14.04 -23.76
N SER A 592 10.11 -13.74 -24.64
CA SER A 592 9.57 -12.40 -24.92
C SER A 592 8.56 -11.89 -23.89
N GLY A 593 8.18 -12.71 -22.91
CA GLY A 593 7.03 -12.46 -22.05
C GLY A 593 5.70 -12.72 -22.75
N TRP A 594 4.62 -12.64 -21.98
CA TRP A 594 3.24 -12.74 -22.48
C TRP A 594 2.75 -11.41 -23.09
N GLY A 595 3.32 -10.29 -22.65
CA GLY A 595 2.78 -8.95 -22.92
C GLY A 595 1.73 -8.52 -21.90
N LEU A 596 1.52 -7.21 -21.81
CA LEU A 596 0.49 -6.62 -20.95
C LEU A 596 -0.88 -7.13 -21.38
N GLY A 597 -1.68 -7.59 -20.41
CA GLY A 597 -3.04 -8.04 -20.66
C GLY A 597 -3.19 -9.52 -21.01
N ALA A 598 -2.09 -10.18 -21.36
CA ALA A 598 -2.07 -11.58 -21.78
C ALA A 598 -1.43 -12.52 -20.75
N VAL A 599 -0.92 -11.98 -19.64
CA VAL A 599 -0.38 -12.81 -18.57
C VAL A 599 -1.51 -13.63 -17.92
N PRO A 600 -1.37 -14.96 -17.79
CA PRO A 600 -2.38 -15.80 -17.16
C PRO A 600 -2.35 -15.62 -15.64
N TRP A 601 -2.92 -14.53 -15.15
CA TRP A 601 -3.02 -14.20 -13.72
C TRP A 601 -4.06 -15.04 -12.95
N CYS A 602 -4.38 -16.25 -13.43
CA CYS A 602 -5.43 -17.08 -12.86
C CYS A 602 -5.14 -17.33 -11.37
N GLY A 603 -6.09 -16.96 -10.51
CA GLY A 603 -6.10 -17.36 -9.10
C GLY A 603 -6.76 -18.73 -8.92
N THR A 604 -6.95 -19.18 -7.68
CA THR A 604 -7.37 -20.53 -7.24
C THR A 604 -8.78 -21.01 -7.67
N GLN A 605 -9.11 -20.96 -8.96
CA GLN A 605 -10.10 -21.88 -9.51
C GLN A 605 -9.33 -23.05 -10.14
N ALA A 606 -9.26 -24.14 -9.37
CA ALA A 606 -8.77 -25.42 -9.84
C ALA A 606 -9.71 -25.91 -10.97
N GLY A 607 -9.29 -25.69 -12.21
CA GLY A 607 -9.85 -26.26 -13.43
C GLY A 607 -8.70 -26.51 -14.39
N ALA A 608 -8.65 -27.74 -14.93
CA ALA A 608 -7.53 -28.34 -15.65
C ALA A 608 -6.68 -27.38 -16.52
N GLY A 609 -5.51 -26.97 -16.01
CA GLY A 609 -4.45 -26.36 -16.83
C GLY A 609 -3.75 -25.10 -16.29
N CYS A 610 -4.25 -24.46 -15.22
CA CYS A 610 -3.63 -23.24 -14.69
C CYS A 610 -3.41 -23.29 -13.16
N PRO A 611 -2.23 -23.74 -12.68
CA PRO A 611 -1.87 -23.58 -11.27
C PRO A 611 -1.71 -22.09 -10.99
N GLY A 612 -2.51 -21.59 -10.04
CA GLY A 612 -2.70 -20.16 -9.89
C GLY A 612 -1.44 -19.38 -9.52
N VAL A 613 -1.42 -18.08 -9.82
CA VAL A 613 -0.35 -17.16 -9.38
C VAL A 613 -0.56 -16.71 -7.93
N PRO A 614 0.49 -16.36 -7.16
CA PRO A 614 0.35 -15.76 -5.84
C PRO A 614 -0.60 -14.56 -5.83
N ALA A 615 -1.50 -14.50 -4.84
CA ALA A 615 -2.50 -13.43 -4.72
C ALA A 615 -1.88 -12.02 -4.61
N GLN A 616 -0.64 -11.92 -4.10
CA GLN A 616 0.10 -10.68 -3.90
C GLN A 616 1.22 -10.47 -4.95
N MET A 617 1.04 -11.00 -6.16
CA MET A 617 2.00 -10.90 -7.28
C MET A 617 2.56 -9.49 -7.50
N GLN A 618 1.68 -8.50 -7.47
CA GLN A 618 1.95 -7.09 -7.67
C GLN A 618 2.78 -6.45 -6.55
N SER A 619 2.86 -7.05 -5.35
CA SER A 619 3.55 -6.49 -4.19
C SER A 619 4.93 -7.12 -4.01
N ASP A 620 5.01 -8.37 -3.57
CA ASP A 620 6.27 -9.00 -3.19
C ASP A 620 6.97 -9.67 -4.39
N TYR A 621 6.19 -10.02 -5.40
CA TYR A 621 6.65 -10.80 -6.55
C TYR A 621 6.78 -9.98 -7.84
N SER A 622 6.93 -8.66 -7.71
CA SER A 622 6.88 -7.74 -8.86
C SER A 622 7.97 -7.98 -9.90
N PHE A 623 9.13 -8.53 -9.52
CA PHE A 623 10.15 -8.92 -10.51
C PHE A 623 9.72 -10.14 -11.33
N ALA A 624 9.05 -11.12 -10.71
CA ALA A 624 8.45 -12.24 -11.43
C ALA A 624 7.30 -11.77 -12.33
N ALA A 625 6.48 -10.82 -11.84
CA ALA A 625 5.42 -10.19 -12.62
C ALA A 625 5.98 -9.43 -13.85
N LEU A 626 7.06 -8.67 -13.65
CA LEU A 626 7.74 -7.94 -14.73
C LEU A 626 8.31 -8.89 -15.78
N ARG A 627 8.92 -10.01 -15.35
CA ARG A 627 9.35 -11.10 -16.23
C ARG A 627 8.19 -11.70 -17.01
N ALA A 628 7.07 -11.96 -16.36
CA ALA A 628 5.87 -12.52 -17.02
C ALA A 628 5.36 -11.59 -18.12
N VAL A 629 5.36 -10.28 -17.89
CA VAL A 629 4.90 -9.28 -18.86
C VAL A 629 5.91 -9.05 -19.99
N LEU A 630 7.17 -8.77 -19.67
CA LEU A 630 8.16 -8.27 -20.64
C LEU A 630 9.16 -9.32 -21.14
N GLY A 631 9.19 -10.50 -20.51
CA GLY A 631 10.19 -11.51 -20.78
C GLY A 631 11.46 -11.33 -19.95
N THR A 632 12.38 -12.27 -20.11
CA THR A 632 13.54 -12.40 -19.21
C THR A 632 14.58 -11.30 -19.44
N ALA A 633 15.03 -11.12 -20.69
CA ALA A 633 16.07 -10.15 -20.99
C ALA A 633 15.66 -8.69 -20.68
N PRO A 634 14.46 -8.22 -21.08
CA PRO A 634 14.02 -6.86 -20.73
C PRO A 634 13.84 -6.65 -19.22
N ALA A 635 13.35 -7.66 -18.49
CA ALA A 635 13.21 -7.54 -17.04
C ALA A 635 14.57 -7.39 -16.32
N PHE A 636 15.59 -8.15 -16.73
CA PHE A 636 16.95 -7.97 -16.20
C PHE A 636 17.59 -6.66 -16.65
N ALA A 637 17.33 -6.20 -17.88
CA ALA A 637 17.80 -4.89 -18.35
C ALA A 637 17.19 -3.74 -17.53
N LEU A 638 15.89 -3.81 -17.21
CA LEU A 638 15.21 -2.83 -16.35
C LEU A 638 15.71 -2.90 -14.90
N LEU A 639 15.96 -4.11 -14.37
CA LEU A 639 16.61 -4.26 -13.07
C LEU A 639 18.00 -3.62 -13.07
N GLY A 640 18.83 -3.88 -14.09
CA GLY A 640 20.14 -3.26 -14.25
C GLY A 640 20.05 -1.72 -14.35
N LEU A 641 19.11 -1.21 -15.15
CA LEU A 641 18.87 0.23 -15.29
C LEU A 641 18.43 0.87 -13.96
N TYR A 642 17.59 0.19 -13.19
CA TYR A 642 17.19 0.61 -11.85
C TYR A 642 18.40 0.74 -10.93
N LEU A 643 19.19 -0.34 -10.82
CA LEU A 643 20.35 -0.40 -9.94
C LEU A 643 21.40 0.65 -10.37
N LEU A 644 21.63 0.81 -11.67
CA LEU A 644 22.54 1.81 -12.22
C LEU A 644 22.07 3.23 -11.91
N GLY A 645 20.79 3.53 -12.09
CA GLY A 645 20.22 4.85 -11.79
C GLY A 645 20.37 5.21 -10.31
N ILE A 646 19.99 4.32 -9.40
CA ILE A 646 20.14 4.56 -7.95
C ILE A 646 21.62 4.70 -7.57
N THR A 647 22.51 3.87 -8.13
CA THR A 647 23.96 3.95 -7.89
C THR A 647 24.54 5.26 -8.43
N ALA A 648 24.17 5.67 -9.63
CA ALA A 648 24.62 6.92 -10.24
C ALA A 648 24.17 8.15 -9.41
N LEU A 649 22.97 8.11 -8.81
CA LEU A 649 22.53 9.15 -7.87
C LEU A 649 23.45 9.18 -6.65
N ALA A 650 23.71 8.03 -6.04
CA ALA A 650 24.54 7.91 -4.85
C ALA A 650 25.97 8.40 -5.10
N VAL A 651 26.60 7.97 -6.20
CA VAL A 651 27.95 8.39 -6.60
C VAL A 651 28.00 9.89 -6.84
N ARG A 652 27.01 10.45 -7.55
CA ARG A 652 26.91 11.90 -7.80
C ARG A 652 26.81 12.70 -6.49
N GLN A 653 26.05 12.20 -5.51
CA GLN A 653 25.91 12.87 -4.21
C GLN A 653 27.17 12.69 -3.35
N ALA A 654 27.79 11.51 -3.36
CA ALA A 654 29.01 11.22 -2.62
C ALA A 654 30.22 12.04 -3.12
N ALA A 655 30.42 12.10 -4.44
CA ALA A 655 31.59 12.71 -5.08
C ALA A 655 31.78 14.20 -4.78
N ARG A 656 30.75 14.87 -4.25
CA ARG A 656 30.75 16.31 -4.06
C ARG A 656 30.39 16.72 -2.63
N SER A 657 30.42 15.77 -1.71
CA SER A 657 30.48 16.04 -0.29
C SER A 657 31.95 15.90 0.13
N GLU A 658 32.48 16.86 0.90
CA GLU A 658 33.74 16.65 1.64
C GLU A 658 33.57 15.60 2.76
N GLY A 659 32.38 14.99 2.85
CA GLY A 659 32.03 13.93 3.79
C GLY A 659 31.90 14.39 5.22
N THR A 660 32.17 15.65 5.56
CA THR A 660 32.40 16.14 6.93
C THR A 660 31.42 17.23 7.38
N LEU A 661 31.12 17.32 8.69
CA LEU A 661 30.48 18.53 9.27
C LEU A 661 31.38 19.78 9.19
N GLY A 662 32.64 19.63 8.77
CA GLY A 662 33.52 20.76 8.43
C GLY A 662 33.27 21.34 7.04
N ALA A 663 32.40 20.71 6.24
CA ALA A 663 31.98 21.23 4.95
C ALA A 663 31.33 22.61 5.12
N ARG A 664 31.51 23.47 4.12
CA ARG A 664 30.92 24.83 4.07
C ARG A 664 29.39 24.84 4.29
N ASP A 665 28.69 23.74 3.96
CA ASP A 665 27.26 23.55 4.20
C ASP A 665 26.94 22.16 4.81
N PRO A 666 26.76 22.05 6.15
CA PRO A 666 26.49 20.78 6.82
C PRO A 666 25.13 20.17 6.45
N ALA A 667 24.15 20.99 6.02
CA ALA A 667 22.85 20.49 5.58
C ALA A 667 22.97 19.72 4.26
N SER A 668 23.78 20.24 3.33
CA SER A 668 24.08 19.55 2.08
C SER A 668 24.86 18.25 2.30
N ALA A 669 25.80 18.22 3.25
CA ALA A 669 26.51 17.01 3.64
C ALA A 669 25.55 15.95 4.26
N ALA A 670 24.58 16.39 5.07
CA ALA A 670 23.57 15.49 5.64
C ALA A 670 22.69 14.85 4.57
N LEU A 671 22.22 15.64 3.60
CA LEU A 671 21.43 15.14 2.47
C LEU A 671 22.24 14.19 1.58
N ALA A 672 23.53 14.44 1.38
CA ALA A 672 24.41 13.54 0.63
C ALA A 672 24.56 12.19 1.32
N TRP A 673 24.83 12.18 2.63
CA TRP A 673 24.89 10.92 3.40
C TRP A 673 23.55 10.20 3.46
N LEU A 674 22.44 10.93 3.57
CA LEU A 674 21.10 10.36 3.47
C LEU A 674 20.91 9.67 2.11
N ALA A 675 21.32 10.32 1.01
CA ALA A 675 21.23 9.76 -0.33
C ALA A 675 22.03 8.47 -0.50
N VAL A 676 23.28 8.46 -0.02
CA VAL A 676 24.18 7.30 -0.12
C VAL A 676 23.65 6.14 0.72
N CYS A 677 23.24 6.40 1.96
CA CYS A 677 22.69 5.36 2.82
C CYS A 677 21.38 4.80 2.25
N TRP A 678 20.49 5.68 1.77
CA TRP A 678 19.23 5.29 1.15
C TRP A 678 19.44 4.44 -0.10
N ALA A 679 20.40 4.82 -0.94
CA ALA A 679 20.74 4.05 -2.13
C ALA A 679 21.18 2.62 -1.77
N VAL A 680 22.07 2.45 -0.78
CA VAL A 680 22.46 1.12 -0.31
C VAL A 680 21.24 0.31 0.15
N LEU A 681 20.36 0.91 0.95
CA LEU A 681 19.16 0.25 1.46
C LEU A 681 18.24 -0.21 0.31
N VAL A 682 17.97 0.68 -0.65
CA VAL A 682 17.13 0.41 -1.83
C VAL A 682 17.73 -0.65 -2.74
N LEU A 683 19.06 -0.64 -2.94
CA LEU A 683 19.75 -1.64 -3.75
C LEU A 683 19.66 -3.02 -3.09
N VAL A 684 19.91 -3.12 -1.78
CA VAL A 684 19.76 -4.37 -1.02
C VAL A 684 18.33 -4.87 -1.08
N GLN A 685 17.35 -4.00 -0.82
CA GLN A 685 15.92 -4.36 -0.87
C GLN A 685 15.54 -4.91 -2.24
N THR A 686 15.91 -4.20 -3.31
CA THR A 686 15.65 -4.62 -4.69
C THR A 686 16.28 -5.98 -5.02
N LEU A 687 17.55 -6.19 -4.62
CA LEU A 687 18.25 -7.46 -4.84
C LEU A 687 17.67 -8.61 -4.03
N VAL A 688 17.22 -8.35 -2.79
CA VAL A 688 16.54 -9.34 -1.95
C VAL A 688 15.20 -9.74 -2.57
N THR A 689 14.39 -8.77 -3.02
CA THR A 689 13.12 -9.05 -3.72
C THR A 689 13.34 -9.84 -5.01
N ALA A 690 14.29 -9.41 -5.85
CA ALA A 690 14.61 -10.10 -7.10
C ALA A 690 15.17 -11.51 -6.84
N GLY A 691 16.08 -11.67 -5.87
CA GLY A 691 16.66 -12.94 -5.46
C GLY A 691 15.62 -13.91 -4.89
N GLY A 692 14.66 -13.41 -4.11
CA GLY A 692 13.51 -14.18 -3.65
C GLY A 692 12.65 -14.69 -4.80
N ASN A 693 12.34 -13.82 -5.77
CA ASN A 693 11.55 -14.16 -6.95
C ASN A 693 12.25 -15.15 -7.90
N LEU A 694 13.58 -15.18 -7.88
CA LEU A 694 14.40 -16.18 -8.58
C LEU A 694 14.53 -17.49 -7.79
N GLY A 695 14.14 -17.51 -6.51
CA GLY A 695 14.32 -18.63 -5.60
C GLY A 695 15.79 -18.87 -5.23
N VAL A 696 16.61 -17.82 -5.26
CA VAL A 696 18.01 -17.81 -4.74
C VAL A 696 18.02 -17.50 -3.25
N LEU A 697 17.05 -16.71 -2.78
CA LEU A 697 16.81 -16.38 -1.38
C LEU A 697 15.39 -16.82 -0.98
N PRO A 698 15.13 -17.02 0.33
CA PRO A 698 13.77 -17.24 0.81
C PRO A 698 12.89 -16.02 0.49
N LEU A 699 11.59 -16.25 0.32
CA LEU A 699 10.63 -15.16 0.10
C LEU A 699 10.52 -14.29 1.35
N THR A 700 10.86 -13.00 1.23
CA THR A 700 10.95 -12.08 2.37
C THR A 700 9.71 -11.23 2.58
N GLY A 701 8.90 -11.02 1.54
CA GLY A 701 7.71 -10.17 1.59
C GLY A 701 8.05 -8.67 1.65
N VAL A 702 9.12 -8.25 0.97
CA VAL A 702 9.52 -6.84 0.83
C VAL A 702 9.33 -6.37 -0.60
N THR A 703 8.87 -5.14 -0.75
CA THR A 703 8.56 -4.50 -2.03
C THR A 703 9.82 -4.10 -2.79
N TRP A 704 9.79 -4.14 -4.12
CA TRP A 704 10.73 -3.43 -4.98
C TRP A 704 10.35 -1.95 -5.02
N PRO A 705 11.18 -1.02 -4.47
CA PRO A 705 10.80 0.38 -4.38
C PRO A 705 10.50 1.00 -5.76
N PHE A 706 9.42 1.79 -5.81
CA PHE A 706 8.83 2.41 -7.00
C PHE A 706 8.06 1.49 -7.96
N VAL A 707 8.38 0.20 -8.03
CA VAL A 707 7.73 -0.74 -8.98
C VAL A 707 6.60 -1.51 -8.30
N SER A 708 6.84 -2.02 -7.09
CA SER A 708 5.88 -2.86 -6.39
C SER A 708 4.67 -2.09 -5.86
N TYR A 709 3.55 -2.80 -5.76
CA TYR A 709 2.39 -2.35 -5.02
C TYR A 709 2.69 -2.32 -3.53
N GLY A 710 3.03 -1.14 -3.02
CA GLY A 710 3.11 -0.85 -1.59
C GLY A 710 2.98 0.64 -1.39
N ILE A 711 1.83 1.09 -0.89
CA ILE A 711 1.56 2.54 -0.77
C ILE A 711 2.61 3.19 0.13
N TRP A 712 2.83 2.61 1.31
CA TRP A 712 3.79 3.14 2.27
C TRP A 712 5.22 3.07 1.77
N SER A 713 5.61 1.97 1.12
CA SER A 713 6.90 1.84 0.42
C SER A 713 7.07 2.94 -0.63
N LEU A 714 6.10 3.11 -1.54
CA LEU A 714 6.17 4.13 -2.59
C LEU A 714 6.30 5.53 -1.99
N LEU A 715 5.48 5.88 -0.99
CA LEU A 715 5.53 7.18 -0.32
C LEU A 715 6.84 7.40 0.45
N HIS A 716 7.33 6.38 1.16
CA HIS A 716 8.60 6.41 1.89
C HIS A 716 9.78 6.71 0.95
N HIS A 717 9.91 5.94 -0.13
CA HIS A 717 11.01 6.12 -1.06
C HIS A 717 10.88 7.39 -1.90
N SER A 718 9.65 7.83 -2.24
CA SER A 718 9.42 9.13 -2.89
C SER A 718 9.75 10.31 -1.97
N LEU A 719 9.49 10.17 -0.66
CA LEU A 719 9.86 11.17 0.33
C LEU A 719 11.38 11.33 0.37
N VAL A 720 12.12 10.23 0.51
CA VAL A 720 13.59 10.31 0.57
C VAL A 720 14.16 10.80 -0.76
N LEU A 721 13.68 10.29 -1.89
CA LEU A 721 14.11 10.76 -3.21
C LEU A 721 13.86 12.26 -3.40
N GLY A 722 12.69 12.77 -3.01
CA GLY A 722 12.38 14.20 -3.07
C GLY A 722 13.33 15.06 -2.22
N LEU A 723 13.78 14.55 -1.07
CA LEU A 723 14.77 15.25 -0.23
C LEU A 723 16.17 15.26 -0.85
N VAL A 724 16.57 14.19 -1.55
CA VAL A 724 17.97 13.99 -1.96
C VAL A 724 18.24 14.13 -3.46
N MET A 725 17.23 14.27 -4.31
CA MET A 725 17.41 14.31 -5.77
C MET A 725 18.10 15.59 -6.26
N HIS A 726 18.02 16.67 -5.49
CA HIS A 726 18.70 17.92 -5.79
C HIS A 726 20.07 17.95 -5.14
N ARG A 727 20.96 18.64 -5.81
CA ARG A 727 22.31 18.85 -5.35
C ARG A 727 22.42 20.23 -4.70
N GLY A 728 22.88 20.36 -3.46
CA GLY A 728 23.30 21.67 -2.96
C GLY A 728 24.63 22.09 -3.61
N GLU A 729 24.70 23.26 -4.23
CA GLU A 729 25.99 23.94 -4.40
C GLU A 729 26.44 24.44 -3.03
N GLY A 730 27.70 24.16 -2.69
CA GLY A 730 28.38 24.57 -1.47
C GLY A 730 29.54 25.50 -1.76
#